data_AF-A0A9X3KGS8-F1
#
_entry.id   AF-A0A9X3KGS8-F1
#
_cell.length_a   1.000
_cell.length_b   1.000
_cell.length_c   1.000
_cell.angle_alpha   90.00
_cell.angle_beta   90.00
_cell.angle_gamma   90.00
#
_symmetry.space_group_name_H-M   'P 1'
#
loop_
_entity.id
_entity.type
_entity.pdbx_description
1 polymer ?
#
loop_
_entity_poly.entity_id
_entity_poly.type
_entity_poly.pdbx_seq_one_letter_code
_entity_poly.pdbx_strand_id
1 'polypeptide(L)'
;MTSILSSLSAVQISKLSTSTIASLTSEDVNALDSTKIKALSSSQIASLSTDNLALFSSEDLRAISVSAFKGLTLTQIAKLSSAQISGLSASQVTALYTSQIDALSTDQIKALNSAQVAGLSSAQVATLNSSELTLFSSDEIKAISANAVAGLSAAALAALSTENAAALTKSQIAALSSTQLNALSSDSLATFSADEIKAISTKLLAGLDVTKLSTGNVAALSRTQISALSSAQFAALSTDQIKALNSDQVAGLSSAQVATLNSSELALFSTDEIKAISANAIAGLTLAGLGTENAAALTKTQIAGLSSTQLNALSSESLATFSTDEIKAISTKALAGLDVTKLSTGNIAALSRTQAAALSSAQFAALSTDQIKALNSDQVAGLSSAQVATLSSSELALFSTDEIKAISANGIAGLSAAALAALSTENAAALTKTQIAGLSSTQLNALTSDSLATFSTDEIKAISARALAGLDASKLSTGNVAALSRTQAAALSSAQFAALSTDQIKALNSDQVAGLSSAQVATLNSSELALFSTDEIKAISANAVAGLSAAALAALSTENAAALTKTQIAGLSSAQLNALTSDSLATFSTDEIKAISTKALAGLDVTKLSTGNVAALSKTQITALSSAQFAALSTDQIKALGSEQVSGLSSAQVATLSSAELALFSTDEIKAISANAVAGLTLAGLGTENAAALTKTQIAGLSSTQLNALSSESLATFSTDEIKAISTKALAGIDVTKLSTGNVAALSKAQAAALSSAQFAALSTDQIKALGSEQVSGLSSAQIATLSSSELALFSTDEIKAISANAVAGLTLAGLGTENAAALTKTQIAGLSSAQLNALSSESLATFSTDEIKAISTKALAGLDVTKLSTGNVAALSKAQATALSSAQFAALSTDQIKALGSEQVSGLSSAQIATLSSAELALFSTDEIKAISATAIAGLTLAGLGTENAAALTKTQIAGLSSTQLNALSSDSLATFSTDEIKAISTKALAGIDASKLSTGNVAALSKAQAAALSSTQFAALSTDQIAALNSDQVSGLSSAQIATLNSTELGLFSTDEIKAISANAIAGLSTAAIAGLSSSQAGALSAQQLKVMNDAQVEAVIKAYKAV
;
A
#
# COMPACT_ATOMS: atom_id res chain seq x y z
N MET A 1 74.92 137.53 -26.11
CA MET A 1 76.05 137.38 -25.16
C MET A 1 76.06 135.92 -24.77
N THR A 2 77.18 135.19 -24.85
CA THR A 2 77.17 133.73 -24.56
C THR A 2 76.58 133.46 -23.17
N SER A 3 75.49 132.71 -23.12
CA SER A 3 74.77 132.40 -21.87
C SER A 3 75.67 131.70 -20.85
N ILE A 4 75.54 132.06 -19.57
CA ILE A 4 76.25 131.42 -18.47
C ILE A 4 75.91 129.93 -18.32
N LEU A 5 74.72 129.52 -18.80
CA LEU A 5 74.29 128.13 -18.74
C LEU A 5 75.21 127.19 -19.54
N SER A 6 75.93 127.72 -20.54
CA SER A 6 76.93 126.95 -21.29
C SER A 6 78.07 126.42 -20.39
N SER A 7 78.43 127.16 -19.33
CA SER A 7 79.51 126.82 -18.39
C SER A 7 79.10 125.94 -17.20
N LEU A 8 77.79 125.75 -16.98
CA LEU A 8 77.28 124.97 -15.85
C LEU A 8 77.26 123.47 -16.13
N SER A 9 77.63 122.66 -15.13
CA SER A 9 77.44 121.20 -15.17
C SER A 9 75.97 120.83 -15.00
N ALA A 10 75.57 119.65 -15.49
CA ALA A 10 74.21 119.14 -15.38
C ALA A 10 73.69 119.08 -13.91
N VAL A 11 74.57 118.77 -12.95
CA VAL A 11 74.23 118.78 -11.51
C VAL A 11 74.03 120.20 -10.96
N GLN A 12 74.73 121.20 -11.50
CA GLN A 12 74.48 122.60 -11.14
C GLN A 12 73.15 123.08 -11.73
N ILE A 13 72.85 122.70 -12.98
CA ILE A 13 71.56 122.98 -13.61
C ILE A 13 70.40 122.38 -12.81
N SER A 14 70.52 121.14 -12.31
CA SER A 14 69.46 120.50 -11.51
C SER A 14 69.21 121.16 -10.14
N LYS A 15 70.10 122.05 -9.68
CA LYS A 15 69.98 122.78 -8.41
C LYS A 15 69.48 124.22 -8.56
N LEU A 16 69.30 124.71 -9.79
CA LEU A 16 68.75 126.04 -10.02
C LEU A 16 67.32 126.13 -9.47
N SER A 17 66.99 127.24 -8.80
CA SER A 17 65.63 127.47 -8.31
C SER A 17 64.65 127.55 -9.49
N THR A 18 63.39 127.18 -9.26
CA THR A 18 62.31 127.33 -10.25
C THR A 18 62.12 128.78 -10.69
N SER A 19 62.36 129.75 -9.80
CA SER A 19 62.36 131.18 -10.16
C SER A 19 63.46 131.54 -11.15
N THR A 20 64.65 130.93 -11.03
CA THR A 20 65.77 131.13 -11.95
C THR A 20 65.46 130.52 -13.32
N ILE A 21 64.85 129.33 -13.33
CA ILE A 21 64.45 128.65 -14.56
C ILE A 21 63.33 129.43 -15.27
N ALA A 22 62.39 130.04 -14.53
CA ALA A 22 61.33 130.87 -15.09
C ALA A 22 61.84 132.17 -15.73
N SER A 23 62.96 132.73 -15.26
CA SER A 23 63.55 133.97 -15.79
C SER A 23 64.54 133.77 -16.94
N LEU A 24 64.75 132.54 -17.41
CA LEU A 24 65.66 132.26 -18.52
C LEU A 24 65.20 132.98 -19.80
N THR A 25 66.16 133.46 -20.58
CA THR A 25 65.90 134.03 -21.91
C THR A 25 66.01 132.96 -22.99
N SER A 26 65.56 133.27 -24.22
CA SER A 26 65.71 132.37 -25.38
C SER A 26 67.18 132.04 -25.68
N GLU A 27 68.11 132.97 -25.44
CA GLU A 27 69.55 132.74 -25.60
C GLU A 27 70.08 131.77 -24.52
N ASP A 28 69.53 131.81 -23.31
CA ASP A 28 69.88 130.88 -22.23
C ASP A 28 69.41 129.46 -22.52
N VAL A 29 68.16 129.33 -22.96
CA VAL A 29 67.57 128.04 -23.30
C VAL A 29 68.33 127.34 -24.43
N ASN A 30 68.69 128.06 -25.49
CA ASN A 30 69.46 127.52 -26.61
C ASN A 30 70.88 127.08 -26.22
N ALA A 31 71.40 127.51 -25.07
CA ALA A 31 72.70 127.09 -24.55
C ALA A 31 72.64 125.80 -23.68
N LEU A 32 71.44 125.23 -23.49
CA LEU A 32 71.26 123.95 -22.80
C LEU A 32 71.46 122.79 -23.79
N ASP A 33 72.46 121.94 -23.52
CA ASP A 33 72.60 120.67 -24.23
C ASP A 33 71.70 119.58 -23.60
N SER A 34 71.55 118.45 -24.31
CA SER A 34 70.74 117.31 -23.89
C SER A 34 71.12 116.73 -22.51
N THR A 35 72.39 116.83 -22.09
CA THR A 35 72.83 116.36 -20.75
C THR A 35 72.30 117.27 -19.65
N LYS A 36 72.31 118.58 -19.89
CA LYS A 36 71.77 119.59 -18.97
C LYS A 36 70.25 119.53 -18.91
N ILE A 37 69.58 119.37 -20.05
CA ILE A 37 68.13 119.23 -20.13
C ILE A 37 67.67 117.97 -19.36
N LYS A 38 68.38 116.84 -19.51
CA LYS A 38 68.09 115.60 -18.78
C LYS A 38 68.17 115.73 -17.26
N ALA A 39 69.00 116.66 -16.76
CA ALA A 39 69.18 116.90 -15.33
C ALA A 39 68.14 117.84 -14.72
N LEU A 40 67.29 118.49 -15.52
CA LEU A 40 66.18 119.29 -15.01
C LEU A 40 65.17 118.40 -14.26
N SER A 41 64.73 118.85 -13.09
CA SER A 41 63.67 118.23 -12.30
C SER A 41 62.28 118.58 -12.84
N SER A 42 61.25 117.85 -12.43
CA SER A 42 59.85 118.12 -12.83
C SER A 42 59.39 119.53 -12.48
N SER A 43 59.74 120.03 -11.29
CA SER A 43 59.39 121.40 -10.86
C SER A 43 60.12 122.46 -11.68
N GLN A 44 61.36 122.21 -12.10
CA GLN A 44 62.10 123.13 -12.98
C GLN A 44 61.49 123.15 -14.39
N ILE A 45 61.17 121.98 -14.94
CA ILE A 45 60.44 121.89 -16.22
C ILE A 45 59.10 122.64 -16.14
N ALA A 46 58.33 122.47 -15.06
CA ALA A 46 57.07 123.20 -14.84
C ALA A 46 57.22 124.73 -14.84
N SER A 47 58.39 125.22 -14.42
CA SER A 47 58.66 126.65 -14.28
C SER A 47 59.17 127.33 -15.56
N LEU A 48 59.53 126.58 -16.60
CA LEU A 48 59.89 127.18 -17.90
C LEU A 48 58.71 127.96 -18.49
N SER A 49 58.96 129.15 -19.04
CA SER A 49 57.93 129.85 -19.82
C SER A 49 57.54 129.02 -21.06
N THR A 50 56.32 129.22 -21.56
CA THR A 50 55.85 128.54 -22.78
C THR A 50 56.71 128.87 -23.99
N ASP A 51 57.19 130.11 -24.09
CA ASP A 51 58.03 130.59 -25.19
C ASP A 51 59.40 129.91 -25.18
N ASN A 52 59.95 129.67 -23.99
CA ASN A 52 61.21 128.96 -23.83
C ASN A 52 61.08 127.47 -24.15
N LEU A 53 60.01 126.82 -23.69
CA LEU A 53 59.77 125.41 -24.01
C LEU A 53 59.54 125.21 -25.52
N ALA A 54 58.92 126.17 -26.20
CA ALA A 54 58.71 126.12 -27.65
C ALA A 54 60.01 126.11 -28.47
N LEU A 55 61.12 126.62 -27.91
CA LEU A 55 62.44 126.61 -28.57
C LEU A 55 63.11 125.23 -28.59
N PHE A 56 62.68 124.29 -27.74
CA PHE A 56 63.29 122.98 -27.65
C PHE A 56 63.07 122.20 -28.96
N SER A 57 64.13 121.62 -29.52
CA SER A 57 63.97 120.65 -30.61
C SER A 57 63.30 119.36 -30.10
N SER A 58 62.85 118.49 -31.01
CA SER A 58 62.35 117.17 -30.63
C SER A 58 63.40 116.31 -29.91
N GLU A 59 64.70 116.52 -30.19
CA GLU A 59 65.80 115.87 -29.46
C GLU A 59 65.91 116.41 -28.03
N ASP A 60 65.77 117.72 -27.85
CA ASP A 60 65.81 118.37 -26.54
C ASP A 60 64.64 117.91 -25.65
N LEU A 61 63.44 117.81 -26.21
CA LEU A 61 62.29 117.25 -25.49
C LEU A 61 62.51 115.78 -25.14
N ARG A 62 63.10 114.96 -26.03
CA ARG A 62 63.48 113.56 -25.74
C ARG A 62 64.56 113.44 -24.66
N ALA A 63 65.42 114.44 -24.53
CA ALA A 63 66.45 114.48 -23.50
C ALA A 63 65.88 114.67 -22.09
N ILE A 64 64.70 115.30 -21.95
CA ILE A 64 64.01 115.43 -20.66
C ILE A 64 63.69 114.05 -20.09
N SER A 65 64.14 113.77 -18.86
CA SER A 65 63.86 112.49 -18.21
C SER A 65 62.36 112.26 -18.04
N VAL A 66 61.92 111.00 -18.14
CA VAL A 66 60.50 110.61 -18.02
C VAL A 66 59.84 111.15 -16.73
N SER A 67 60.56 111.13 -15.60
CA SER A 67 60.08 111.66 -14.33
C SER A 67 59.93 113.18 -14.32
N ALA A 68 60.84 113.90 -14.99
CA ALA A 68 60.77 115.35 -15.13
C ALA A 68 59.69 115.79 -16.12
N PHE A 69 59.46 114.99 -17.17
CA PHE A 69 58.48 115.25 -18.21
C PHE A 69 57.05 115.38 -17.66
N LYS A 70 56.72 114.64 -16.58
CA LYS A 70 55.44 114.77 -15.85
C LYS A 70 55.21 116.15 -15.24
N GLY A 71 56.27 116.94 -15.06
CA GLY A 71 56.21 118.29 -14.52
C GLY A 71 55.65 119.34 -15.49
N LEU A 72 55.52 119.02 -16.79
CA LEU A 72 54.94 119.94 -17.76
C LEU A 72 53.52 120.35 -17.36
N THR A 73 53.27 121.65 -17.33
CA THR A 73 51.94 122.21 -17.06
C THR A 73 51.04 122.07 -18.29
N LEU A 74 49.72 122.14 -18.10
CA LEU A 74 48.76 122.03 -19.22
C LEU A 74 48.98 123.12 -20.28
N THR A 75 49.33 124.33 -19.85
CA THR A 75 49.63 125.46 -20.74
C THR A 75 50.92 125.27 -21.53
N GLN A 76 51.93 124.63 -20.95
CA GLN A 76 53.17 124.25 -21.63
C GLN A 76 52.92 123.17 -22.68
N ILE A 77 52.13 122.15 -22.33
CA ILE A 77 51.78 121.07 -23.25
C ILE A 77 51.02 121.61 -24.46
N ALA A 78 50.00 122.46 -24.25
CA ALA A 78 49.20 123.07 -25.32
C ALA A 78 50.00 123.95 -26.31
N LYS A 79 51.26 124.30 -25.97
CA LYS A 79 52.15 125.13 -26.82
C LYS A 79 53.18 124.34 -27.61
N LEU A 80 53.31 123.04 -27.37
CA LEU A 80 54.18 122.18 -28.18
C LEU A 80 53.65 122.05 -29.61
N SER A 81 54.52 122.10 -30.60
CA SER A 81 54.17 121.85 -32.00
C SER A 81 53.90 120.36 -32.26
N SER A 82 53.16 120.04 -33.32
CA SER A 82 52.95 118.65 -33.77
C SER A 82 54.27 117.90 -34.05
N ALA A 83 55.31 118.59 -34.54
CA ALA A 83 56.64 118.00 -34.75
C ALA A 83 57.35 117.64 -33.43
N GLN A 84 57.14 118.46 -32.38
CA GLN A 84 57.64 118.18 -31.04
C GLN A 84 56.88 117.02 -30.39
N ILE A 85 55.55 116.97 -30.53
CA ILE A 85 54.71 115.89 -30.02
C ILE A 85 55.04 114.56 -30.69
N SER A 86 55.09 114.49 -32.03
CA SER A 86 55.49 113.27 -32.77
C SER A 86 56.92 112.82 -32.46
N GLY A 87 57.78 113.73 -32.02
CA GLY A 87 59.16 113.47 -31.63
C GLY A 87 59.37 112.93 -30.21
N LEU A 88 58.34 112.92 -29.35
CA LEU A 88 58.45 112.38 -27.99
C LEU A 88 58.70 110.87 -28.00
N SER A 89 59.40 110.34 -27.00
CA SER A 89 59.48 108.88 -26.82
C SER A 89 58.16 108.31 -26.27
N ALA A 90 57.86 107.06 -26.61
CA ALA A 90 56.68 106.36 -26.07
C ALA A 90 56.64 106.39 -24.53
N SER A 91 57.77 106.21 -23.87
CA SER A 91 57.87 106.25 -22.41
C SER A 91 57.55 107.62 -21.81
N GLN A 92 57.85 108.71 -22.52
CA GLN A 92 57.47 110.07 -22.08
C GLN A 92 55.96 110.28 -22.20
N VAL A 93 55.35 109.80 -23.30
CA VAL A 93 53.89 109.88 -23.50
C VAL A 93 53.15 109.02 -22.47
N THR A 94 53.58 107.77 -22.23
CA THR A 94 53.01 106.89 -21.18
C THR A 94 53.07 107.53 -19.79
N ALA A 95 54.10 108.31 -19.50
CA ALA A 95 54.31 108.91 -18.19
C ALA A 95 53.40 110.11 -17.90
N LEU A 96 52.80 110.74 -18.92
CA LEU A 96 51.90 111.87 -18.74
C LEU A 96 50.66 111.48 -17.92
N TYR A 97 50.17 112.42 -17.12
CA TYR A 97 48.87 112.27 -16.46
C TYR A 97 47.73 112.32 -17.49
N THR A 98 46.58 111.77 -17.16
CA THR A 98 45.40 111.81 -18.03
C THR A 98 44.99 113.25 -18.37
N SER A 99 45.06 114.17 -17.40
CA SER A 99 44.82 115.61 -17.61
C SER A 99 45.79 116.28 -18.58
N GLN A 100 47.02 115.76 -18.69
CA GLN A 100 48.03 116.27 -19.62
C GLN A 100 47.79 115.77 -21.04
N ILE A 101 47.30 114.54 -21.21
CA ILE A 101 46.85 114.02 -22.49
C ILE A 101 45.57 114.72 -22.95
N ASP A 102 44.62 114.95 -22.05
CA ASP A 102 43.36 115.68 -22.29
C ASP A 102 43.57 117.16 -22.68
N ALA A 103 44.70 117.76 -22.26
CA ALA A 103 45.06 119.13 -22.63
C ALA A 103 45.75 119.27 -24.00
N LEU A 104 46.02 118.16 -24.70
CA LEU A 104 46.57 118.21 -26.06
C LEU A 104 45.50 118.75 -27.02
N SER A 105 45.92 119.60 -27.96
CA SER A 105 45.05 120.04 -29.05
C SER A 105 44.80 118.93 -30.06
N THR A 106 43.78 119.07 -30.90
CA THR A 106 43.46 118.11 -31.97
C THR A 106 44.65 117.88 -32.92
N ASP A 107 45.42 118.92 -33.23
CA ASP A 107 46.61 118.83 -34.09
C ASP A 107 47.78 118.12 -33.40
N GLN A 108 47.83 118.16 -32.07
CA GLN A 108 48.82 117.44 -31.28
C GLN A 108 48.45 115.97 -31.13
N ILE A 109 47.17 115.67 -30.88
CA ILE A 109 46.67 114.29 -30.85
C ILE A 109 46.87 113.62 -32.22
N LYS A 110 46.55 114.31 -33.32
CA LYS A 110 46.81 113.82 -34.70
C LYS A 110 48.29 113.58 -35.00
N ALA A 111 49.20 114.21 -34.26
CA ALA A 111 50.63 114.05 -34.46
C ALA A 111 51.24 112.87 -33.69
N LEU A 112 50.48 112.19 -32.82
CA LEU A 112 50.96 111.01 -32.11
C LEU A 112 51.20 109.87 -33.10
N ASN A 113 52.40 109.28 -33.08
CA ASN A 113 52.72 108.12 -33.91
C ASN A 113 52.34 106.78 -33.23
N SER A 114 52.31 105.68 -33.99
CA SER A 114 51.98 104.35 -33.49
C SER A 114 52.78 103.91 -32.25
N ALA A 115 54.07 104.22 -32.16
CA ALA A 115 54.88 103.83 -31.00
C ALA A 115 54.44 104.55 -29.72
N GLN A 116 54.01 105.81 -29.84
CA GLN A 116 53.48 106.60 -28.74
C GLN A 116 52.07 106.14 -28.33
N VAL A 117 51.21 105.89 -29.32
CA VAL A 117 49.85 105.37 -29.10
C VAL A 117 49.89 104.00 -28.41
N ALA A 118 50.81 103.12 -28.78
CA ALA A 118 51.02 101.83 -28.11
C ALA A 118 51.42 101.95 -26.63
N GLY A 119 52.03 103.07 -26.24
CA GLY A 119 52.41 103.38 -24.87
C GLY A 119 51.27 103.93 -24.00
N LEU A 120 50.12 104.28 -24.57
CA LEU A 120 49.00 104.83 -23.78
C LEU A 120 48.37 103.76 -22.89
N SER A 121 48.09 104.13 -21.64
CA SER A 121 47.29 103.32 -20.70
C SER A 121 45.79 103.47 -20.99
N SER A 122 44.96 102.54 -20.47
CA SER A 122 43.50 102.63 -20.61
C SER A 122 42.93 103.94 -20.05
N ALA A 123 43.48 104.46 -18.96
CA ALA A 123 43.04 105.73 -18.39
C ALA A 123 43.37 106.93 -19.29
N GLN A 124 44.48 106.90 -20.03
CA GLN A 124 44.84 107.94 -21.00
C GLN A 124 44.04 107.81 -22.29
N VAL A 125 43.79 106.58 -22.76
CA VAL A 125 42.92 106.37 -23.93
C VAL A 125 41.48 106.80 -23.64
N ALA A 126 41.01 106.69 -22.39
CA ALA A 126 39.68 107.13 -21.98
C ALA A 126 39.44 108.65 -22.06
N THR A 127 40.51 109.46 -22.15
CA THR A 127 40.35 110.90 -22.37
C THR A 127 40.14 111.25 -23.85
N LEU A 128 40.42 110.32 -24.78
CA LEU A 128 40.22 110.54 -26.20
C LEU A 128 38.72 110.49 -26.54
N ASN A 129 38.21 111.56 -27.16
CA ASN A 129 36.83 111.60 -27.64
C ASN A 129 36.69 111.05 -29.07
N SER A 130 35.45 110.91 -29.55
CA SER A 130 35.16 110.37 -30.88
C SER A 130 35.80 111.18 -32.02
N SER A 131 35.84 112.50 -31.91
CA SER A 131 36.43 113.38 -32.92
C SER A 131 37.96 113.25 -32.97
N GLU A 132 38.61 112.91 -31.86
CA GLU A 132 40.06 112.68 -31.79
C GLU A 132 40.46 111.31 -32.34
N LEU A 133 39.73 110.25 -31.98
CA LEU A 133 40.00 108.90 -32.48
C LEU A 133 39.80 108.75 -33.99
N THR A 134 38.96 109.59 -34.60
CA THR A 134 38.81 109.63 -36.08
C THR A 134 39.99 110.30 -36.79
N LEU A 135 40.86 111.01 -36.08
CA LEU A 135 42.09 111.57 -36.64
C LEU A 135 43.21 110.54 -36.77
N PHE A 136 43.11 109.40 -36.08
CA PHE A 136 44.09 108.33 -36.14
C PHE A 136 43.97 107.54 -37.45
N SER A 137 45.12 107.19 -38.00
CA SER A 137 45.29 106.22 -39.09
C SER A 137 45.06 104.78 -38.61
N SER A 138 44.92 103.85 -39.55
CA SER A 138 44.77 102.43 -39.25
C SER A 138 45.97 101.85 -38.47
N ASP A 139 47.18 102.37 -38.68
CA ASP A 139 48.38 101.95 -37.95
C ASP A 139 48.41 102.45 -36.51
N GLU A 140 47.83 103.62 -36.22
CA GLU A 140 47.67 104.12 -34.85
C GLU A 140 46.55 103.37 -34.11
N ILE A 141 45.44 103.07 -34.78
CA ILE A 141 44.37 102.24 -34.22
C ILE A 141 44.88 100.83 -33.87
N LYS A 142 45.65 100.18 -34.77
CA LYS A 142 46.33 98.90 -34.48
C LYS A 142 47.28 98.99 -33.30
N ALA A 143 47.90 100.15 -33.11
CA ALA A 143 48.90 100.34 -32.08
C ALA A 143 48.30 100.45 -30.67
N ILE A 144 47.03 100.85 -30.51
CA ILE A 144 46.36 100.89 -29.19
C ILE A 144 46.50 99.51 -28.54
N SER A 145 47.21 99.41 -27.42
CA SER A 145 47.43 98.10 -26.80
C SER A 145 46.09 97.46 -26.37
N ALA A 146 46.01 96.13 -26.39
CA ALA A 146 44.79 95.41 -25.97
C ALA A 146 44.34 95.79 -24.54
N ASN A 147 45.29 96.09 -23.64
CA ASN A 147 44.97 96.57 -22.29
C ASN A 147 44.36 97.97 -22.28
N ALA A 148 44.72 98.82 -23.25
CA ALA A 148 44.25 100.20 -23.35
C ALA A 148 42.84 100.31 -23.96
N VAL A 149 42.42 99.30 -24.74
CA VAL A 149 41.08 99.22 -25.35
C VAL A 149 39.94 99.33 -24.33
N ALA A 150 40.13 98.84 -23.10
CA ALA A 150 39.15 98.98 -22.02
C ALA A 150 38.83 100.45 -21.66
N GLY A 151 39.72 101.39 -22.02
CA GLY A 151 39.52 102.82 -21.85
C GLY A 151 38.61 103.46 -22.92
N LEU A 152 38.45 102.85 -24.09
CA LEU A 152 37.64 103.42 -25.18
C LEU A 152 36.16 103.47 -24.79
N SER A 153 35.51 104.62 -24.94
CA SER A 153 34.07 104.69 -24.73
C SER A 153 33.30 104.00 -25.87
N ALA A 154 32.08 103.54 -25.59
CA ALA A 154 31.17 103.02 -26.61
C ALA A 154 30.92 104.07 -27.71
N ALA A 155 30.72 105.34 -27.35
CA ALA A 155 30.53 106.42 -28.30
C ALA A 155 31.74 106.62 -29.23
N ALA A 156 32.96 106.45 -28.71
CA ALA A 156 34.17 106.56 -29.51
C ALA A 156 34.31 105.42 -30.52
N LEU A 157 34.01 104.18 -30.12
CA LEU A 157 34.00 103.03 -31.03
C LEU A 157 32.90 103.14 -32.09
N ALA A 158 31.72 103.65 -31.74
CA ALA A 158 30.62 103.87 -32.66
C ALA A 158 30.95 104.91 -33.76
N ALA A 159 31.85 105.84 -33.47
CA ALA A 159 32.26 106.91 -34.37
C ALA A 159 33.46 106.56 -35.27
N LEU A 160 34.09 105.38 -35.09
CA LEU A 160 35.18 104.95 -35.96
C LEU A 160 34.68 104.77 -37.41
N SER A 161 35.52 105.14 -38.38
CA SER A 161 35.31 104.76 -39.76
C SER A 161 35.40 103.23 -39.91
N THR A 162 34.77 102.68 -40.95
CA THR A 162 34.84 101.24 -41.24
C THR A 162 36.27 100.77 -41.49
N GLU A 163 37.12 101.59 -42.12
CA GLU A 163 38.54 101.31 -42.32
C GLU A 163 39.31 101.20 -40.99
N ASN A 164 39.05 102.10 -40.04
CA ASN A 164 39.69 102.06 -38.73
C ASN A 164 39.14 100.95 -37.84
N ALA A 165 37.85 100.63 -37.93
CA ALA A 165 37.30 99.45 -37.28
C ALA A 165 37.95 98.17 -37.82
N ALA A 166 38.11 98.04 -39.15
CA ALA A 166 38.80 96.91 -39.78
C ALA A 166 40.28 96.79 -39.38
N ALA A 167 40.89 97.87 -38.90
CA ALA A 167 42.26 97.87 -38.41
C ALA A 167 42.40 97.24 -37.01
N LEU A 168 41.30 97.02 -36.27
CA LEU A 168 41.36 96.39 -34.95
C LEU A 168 41.91 94.96 -35.04
N THR A 169 42.91 94.68 -34.22
CA THR A 169 43.54 93.35 -34.15
C THR A 169 42.71 92.37 -33.32
N LYS A 170 42.94 91.06 -33.52
CA LYS A 170 42.33 89.97 -32.72
C LYS A 170 42.46 90.18 -31.22
N SER A 171 43.62 90.65 -30.74
CA SER A 171 43.87 90.89 -29.31
C SER A 171 43.07 92.08 -28.77
N GLN A 172 42.91 93.14 -29.57
CA GLN A 172 42.08 94.28 -29.20
C GLN A 172 40.60 93.88 -29.16
N ILE A 173 40.13 93.15 -30.17
CA ILE A 173 38.74 92.65 -30.25
C ILE A 173 38.42 91.75 -29.06
N ALA A 174 39.32 90.83 -28.70
CA ALA A 174 39.15 89.95 -27.54
C ALA A 174 39.12 90.70 -26.19
N ALA A 175 39.70 91.91 -26.13
CA ALA A 175 39.75 92.75 -24.93
C ALA A 175 38.57 93.72 -24.81
N LEU A 176 37.73 93.88 -25.85
CA LEU A 176 36.51 94.69 -25.78
C LEU A 176 35.53 94.12 -24.75
N SER A 177 34.71 94.98 -24.16
CA SER A 177 33.50 94.59 -23.43
C SER A 177 32.30 94.40 -24.38
N SER A 178 31.24 93.74 -23.92
CA SER A 178 30.01 93.57 -24.72
C SER A 178 29.37 94.91 -25.11
N THR A 179 29.41 95.91 -24.22
CA THR A 179 28.92 97.27 -24.51
C THR A 179 29.73 97.94 -25.61
N GLN A 180 31.05 97.81 -25.58
CA GLN A 180 31.96 98.36 -26.58
C GLN A 180 31.81 97.66 -27.94
N LEU A 181 31.71 96.33 -27.94
CA LEU A 181 31.50 95.54 -29.15
C LEU A 181 30.14 95.85 -29.80
N ASN A 182 29.08 96.01 -28.99
CA ASN A 182 27.76 96.45 -29.45
C ASN A 182 27.74 97.90 -29.95
N ALA A 183 28.74 98.71 -29.64
CA ALA A 183 28.79 100.09 -30.12
C ALA A 183 29.23 100.18 -31.58
N LEU A 184 29.94 99.17 -32.09
CA LEU A 184 30.28 99.08 -33.51
C LEU A 184 29.01 98.98 -34.37
N SER A 185 29.07 99.57 -35.56
CA SER A 185 28.04 99.41 -36.58
C SER A 185 28.10 98.02 -37.21
N SER A 186 27.00 97.60 -37.85
CA SER A 186 26.98 96.37 -38.65
C SER A 186 28.03 96.38 -39.77
N ASP A 187 28.22 97.54 -40.41
CA ASP A 187 29.19 97.70 -41.49
C ASP A 187 30.63 97.51 -40.99
N SER A 188 30.94 98.03 -39.79
CA SER A 188 32.24 97.82 -39.16
C SER A 188 32.48 96.35 -38.80
N LEU A 189 31.49 95.66 -38.22
CA LEU A 189 31.61 94.23 -37.93
C LEU A 189 31.76 93.38 -39.21
N ALA A 190 31.11 93.78 -40.31
CA ALA A 190 31.22 93.10 -41.60
C ALA A 190 32.62 93.18 -42.21
N THR A 191 33.44 94.18 -41.85
CA THR A 191 34.83 94.28 -42.32
C THR A 191 35.81 93.34 -41.63
N PHE A 192 35.44 92.75 -40.49
CA PHE A 192 36.32 91.85 -39.75
C PHE A 192 36.58 90.56 -40.51
N SER A 193 37.83 90.11 -40.51
CA SER A 193 38.22 88.81 -41.04
C SER A 193 37.62 87.66 -40.22
N ALA A 194 37.61 86.46 -40.81
CA ALA A 194 37.07 85.29 -40.14
C ALA A 194 37.78 84.99 -38.79
N ASP A 195 39.08 85.25 -38.71
CA ASP A 195 39.83 85.01 -37.49
C ASP A 195 39.56 86.07 -36.40
N GLU A 196 39.24 87.31 -36.80
CA GLU A 196 38.85 88.39 -35.86
C GLU A 196 37.46 88.12 -35.28
N ILE A 197 36.53 87.62 -36.10
CA ILE A 197 35.24 87.13 -35.62
C ILE A 197 35.40 85.93 -34.68
N LYS A 198 36.30 84.99 -34.98
CA LYS A 198 36.63 83.87 -34.09
C LYS A 198 37.32 84.30 -32.78
N ALA A 199 37.97 85.46 -32.76
CA ALA A 199 38.59 86.01 -31.54
C ALA A 199 37.55 86.54 -30.54
N ILE A 200 36.30 86.80 -30.97
CA ILE A 200 35.20 87.17 -30.07
C ILE A 200 34.88 85.98 -29.16
N SER A 201 35.26 86.08 -27.88
CA SER A 201 34.98 85.01 -26.92
C SER A 201 33.47 84.75 -26.77
N THR A 202 33.10 83.52 -26.38
CA THR A 202 31.70 83.15 -26.11
C THR A 202 31.03 84.03 -25.06
N LYS A 203 31.80 84.55 -24.09
CA LYS A 203 31.33 85.50 -23.08
C LYS A 203 30.92 86.84 -23.68
N LEU A 204 31.70 87.35 -24.65
CA LEU A 204 31.34 88.59 -25.36
C LEU A 204 30.16 88.36 -26.29
N LEU A 205 30.14 87.21 -26.97
CA LEU A 205 29.07 86.83 -27.86
C LEU A 205 27.72 86.70 -27.14
N ALA A 206 27.69 86.21 -25.89
CA ALA A 206 26.47 86.14 -25.08
C ALA A 206 25.83 87.50 -24.77
N GLY A 207 26.60 88.60 -24.85
CA GLY A 207 26.11 89.97 -24.69
C GLY A 207 25.98 90.75 -26.00
N LEU A 208 26.31 90.15 -27.14
CA LEU A 208 26.26 90.78 -28.45
C LEU A 208 24.82 90.80 -29.00
N ASP A 209 24.45 91.93 -29.59
CA ASP A 209 23.30 92.05 -30.48
C ASP A 209 23.64 91.39 -31.83
N VAL A 210 23.21 90.14 -31.98
CA VAL A 210 23.52 89.33 -33.15
C VAL A 210 22.83 89.82 -34.43
N THR A 211 21.84 90.71 -34.33
CA THR A 211 21.21 91.34 -35.51
C THR A 211 22.18 92.22 -36.30
N LYS A 212 23.28 92.63 -35.66
CA LYS A 212 24.35 93.43 -36.28
C LYS A 212 25.36 92.61 -37.07
N LEU A 213 25.38 91.30 -36.93
CA LEU A 213 26.32 90.44 -37.66
C LEU A 213 25.93 90.38 -39.15
N SER A 214 26.89 90.45 -40.06
CA SER A 214 26.63 90.09 -41.45
C SER A 214 26.52 88.56 -41.61
N THR A 215 25.97 88.10 -42.73
CA THR A 215 25.99 86.67 -43.10
C THR A 215 27.41 86.11 -43.15
N GLY A 216 28.38 86.90 -43.63
CA GLY A 216 29.80 86.55 -43.61
C GLY A 216 30.36 86.40 -42.19
N ASN A 217 29.93 87.24 -41.24
CA ASN A 217 30.32 87.07 -39.84
C ASN A 217 29.74 85.80 -39.24
N VAL A 218 28.45 85.52 -39.49
CA VAL A 218 27.81 84.30 -38.99
C VAL A 218 28.48 83.05 -39.57
N ALA A 219 28.79 83.02 -40.87
CA ALA A 219 29.53 81.93 -41.50
C ALA A 219 30.96 81.76 -40.94
N ALA A 220 31.58 82.83 -40.42
CA ALA A 220 32.91 82.79 -39.81
C ALA A 220 32.93 82.31 -38.35
N LEU A 221 31.81 82.36 -37.63
CA LEU A 221 31.73 81.89 -36.24
C LEU A 221 32.13 80.41 -36.13
N SER A 222 32.84 80.04 -35.07
CA SER A 222 33.12 78.64 -34.79
C SER A 222 31.87 77.91 -34.27
N ARG A 223 31.88 76.57 -34.36
CA ARG A 223 30.87 75.70 -33.74
C ARG A 223 30.62 76.03 -32.27
N THR A 224 31.68 76.27 -31.49
CA THR A 224 31.60 76.62 -30.06
C THR A 224 30.92 77.98 -29.84
N GLN A 225 31.18 78.95 -30.71
CA GLN A 225 30.54 80.26 -30.65
C GLN A 225 29.05 80.17 -30.99
N ILE A 226 28.67 79.45 -32.05
CA ILE A 226 27.26 79.21 -32.39
C ILE A 226 26.53 78.47 -31.25
N SER A 227 27.12 77.41 -30.69
CA SER A 227 26.55 76.66 -29.57
C SER A 227 26.38 77.50 -28.30
N ALA A 228 27.22 78.51 -28.09
CA ALA A 228 27.16 79.40 -26.94
C ALA A 228 26.08 80.51 -27.05
N LEU A 229 25.49 80.72 -28.23
CA LEU A 229 24.37 81.65 -28.38
C LEU A 229 23.18 81.15 -27.56
N SER A 230 22.57 82.03 -26.77
CA SER A 230 21.28 81.70 -26.14
C SER A 230 20.21 81.43 -27.21
N SER A 231 19.15 80.69 -26.88
CA SER A 231 18.03 80.47 -27.80
C SER A 231 17.38 81.79 -28.24
N ALA A 232 17.34 82.79 -27.36
CA ALA A 232 16.84 84.13 -27.70
C ALA A 232 17.73 84.85 -28.71
N GLN A 233 19.06 84.77 -28.56
CA GLN A 233 19.98 85.33 -29.55
C GLN A 233 19.89 84.59 -30.88
N PHE A 234 19.89 83.25 -30.86
CA PHE A 234 19.78 82.46 -32.08
C PHE A 234 18.47 82.73 -32.83
N ALA A 235 17.34 82.85 -32.12
CA ALA A 235 16.05 83.23 -32.71
C ALA A 235 15.99 84.67 -33.25
N ALA A 236 16.89 85.55 -32.79
CA ALA A 236 17.00 86.92 -33.29
C ALA A 236 17.84 87.03 -34.57
N LEU A 237 18.51 85.95 -35.00
CA LEU A 237 19.18 85.91 -36.29
C LEU A 237 18.15 86.03 -37.42
N SER A 238 18.50 86.78 -38.47
CA SER A 238 17.70 86.85 -39.69
C SER A 238 17.74 85.54 -40.46
N THR A 239 16.75 85.32 -41.30
CA THR A 239 16.68 84.13 -42.17
C THR A 239 17.93 83.98 -43.06
N ASP A 240 18.50 85.09 -43.55
CA ASP A 240 19.74 85.07 -44.33
C ASP A 240 20.96 84.68 -43.49
N GLN A 241 21.00 85.09 -42.21
CA GLN A 241 22.06 84.69 -41.28
C GLN A 241 21.95 83.20 -40.94
N ILE A 242 20.73 82.68 -40.72
CA ILE A 242 20.49 81.25 -40.51
C ILE A 242 20.91 80.44 -41.74
N LYS A 243 20.57 80.91 -42.95
CA LYS A 243 21.01 80.30 -44.22
C LYS A 243 22.53 80.30 -44.42
N ALA A 244 23.26 81.22 -43.77
CA ALA A 244 24.71 81.30 -43.87
C ALA A 244 25.45 80.31 -42.94
N LEU A 245 24.72 79.58 -42.07
CA LEU A 245 25.31 78.51 -41.26
C LEU A 245 25.79 77.38 -42.15
N ASN A 246 26.93 76.77 -41.80
CA ASN A 246 27.43 75.55 -42.45
C ASN A 246 27.23 74.30 -41.57
N SER A 247 27.49 73.12 -42.14
CA SER A 247 27.30 71.84 -41.45
C SER A 247 28.05 71.70 -40.11
N ASP A 248 29.28 72.23 -39.97
CA ASP A 248 30.01 72.15 -38.68
C ASP A 248 29.34 72.99 -37.59
N GLN A 249 28.83 74.17 -37.97
CA GLN A 249 28.06 75.03 -37.07
C GLN A 249 26.72 74.42 -36.70
N VAL A 250 25.99 73.86 -37.67
CA VAL A 250 24.71 73.17 -37.45
C VAL A 250 24.89 71.97 -36.50
N ALA A 251 26.00 71.24 -36.62
CA ALA A 251 26.34 70.16 -35.68
C ALA A 251 26.58 70.64 -34.23
N GLY A 252 26.84 71.94 -34.02
CA GLY A 252 26.98 72.58 -32.71
C GLY A 252 25.68 73.06 -32.08
N LEU A 253 24.57 73.07 -32.84
CA LEU A 253 23.31 73.57 -32.32
C LEU A 253 22.79 72.69 -31.18
N SER A 254 22.30 73.35 -30.14
CA SER A 254 21.57 72.70 -29.04
C SER A 254 20.11 72.45 -29.44
N SER A 255 19.44 71.55 -28.73
CA SER A 255 18.00 71.33 -28.92
C SER A 255 17.16 72.59 -28.70
N ALA A 256 17.58 73.46 -27.78
CA ALA A 256 16.90 74.73 -27.53
C ALA A 256 17.03 75.72 -28.71
N GLN A 257 18.15 75.72 -29.42
CA GLN A 257 18.36 76.54 -30.62
C GLN A 257 17.62 75.96 -31.83
N VAL A 258 17.65 74.64 -32.01
CA VAL A 258 16.90 74.00 -33.10
C VAL A 258 15.39 74.19 -32.91
N ALA A 259 14.89 74.22 -31.67
CA ALA A 259 13.48 74.47 -31.37
C ALA A 259 12.99 75.87 -31.75
N THR A 260 13.88 76.83 -32.00
CA THR A 260 13.50 78.17 -32.49
C THR A 260 13.40 78.23 -34.00
N LEU A 261 13.89 77.21 -34.73
CA LEU A 261 13.80 77.15 -36.19
C LEU A 261 12.38 76.77 -36.61
N ASN A 262 11.83 77.53 -37.57
CA ASN A 262 10.58 77.17 -38.22
C ASN A 262 10.80 76.35 -39.49
N SER A 263 9.72 75.87 -40.09
CA SER A 263 9.76 75.00 -41.27
C SER A 263 10.36 75.68 -42.51
N SER A 264 10.19 77.00 -42.65
CA SER A 264 10.77 77.76 -43.76
C SER A 264 12.29 77.89 -43.59
N GLU A 265 12.77 78.05 -42.36
CA GLU A 265 14.21 78.12 -42.06
C GLU A 265 14.89 76.76 -42.23
N LEU A 266 14.27 75.68 -41.76
CA LEU A 266 14.78 74.31 -41.97
C LEU A 266 14.77 73.90 -43.46
N ALA A 267 13.88 74.46 -44.27
CA ALA A 267 13.87 74.23 -45.72
C ALA A 267 15.01 74.96 -46.46
N LEU A 268 15.67 75.94 -45.82
CA LEU A 268 16.83 76.62 -46.39
C LEU A 268 18.14 75.85 -46.19
N PHE A 269 18.17 74.91 -45.24
CA PHE A 269 19.31 74.03 -45.03
C PHE A 269 19.43 73.03 -46.18
N SER A 270 20.65 72.86 -46.65
CA SER A 270 21.07 71.76 -47.53
C SER A 270 20.92 70.41 -46.84
N THR A 271 20.92 69.33 -47.61
CA THR A 271 20.85 67.97 -47.07
C THR A 271 22.05 67.64 -46.16
N ASP A 272 23.22 68.24 -46.38
CA ASP A 272 24.39 68.06 -45.52
C ASP A 272 24.24 68.77 -44.17
N GLU A 273 23.59 69.94 -44.12
CA GLU A 273 23.23 70.62 -42.87
C GLU A 273 22.16 69.84 -42.10
N ILE A 274 21.13 69.32 -42.77
CA ILE A 274 20.12 68.47 -42.13
C ILE A 274 20.77 67.22 -41.52
N LYS A 275 21.68 66.54 -42.25
CA LYS A 275 22.46 65.41 -41.71
C LYS A 275 23.35 65.81 -40.52
N ALA A 276 23.83 67.04 -40.51
CA ALA A 276 24.72 67.54 -39.46
C ALA A 276 23.99 67.83 -38.14
N ILE A 277 22.67 67.99 -38.12
CA ILE A 277 21.90 68.18 -36.89
C ILE A 277 22.19 67.03 -35.93
N SER A 278 22.86 67.33 -34.82
CA SER A 278 23.31 66.28 -33.91
C SER A 278 22.14 65.56 -33.24
N ALA A 279 22.35 64.32 -32.81
CA ALA A 279 21.34 63.54 -32.07
C ALA A 279 20.82 64.27 -30.82
N ASN A 280 21.65 65.08 -30.17
CA ASN A 280 21.27 65.87 -28.99
C ASN A 280 20.29 67.00 -29.34
N ALA A 281 20.30 67.49 -30.58
CA ALA A 281 19.45 68.58 -31.04
C ALA A 281 18.08 68.10 -31.53
N ILE A 282 17.94 66.81 -31.84
CA ILE A 282 16.71 66.23 -32.41
C ILE A 282 15.48 66.44 -31.55
N ALA A 283 15.59 66.49 -30.22
CA ALA A 283 14.44 66.76 -29.35
C ALA A 283 13.77 68.13 -29.60
N GLY A 284 14.51 69.10 -30.14
CA GLY A 284 14.00 70.42 -30.52
C GLY A 284 13.53 70.51 -31.97
N LEU A 285 13.77 69.50 -32.80
CA LEU A 285 13.48 69.57 -34.24
C LEU A 285 11.97 69.52 -34.51
N THR A 286 11.45 70.54 -35.20
CA THR A 286 10.10 70.51 -35.77
C THR A 286 10.16 69.96 -37.20
N LEU A 287 9.32 68.97 -37.52
CA LEU A 287 9.27 68.33 -38.84
C LEU A 287 8.04 68.73 -39.65
N ALA A 288 7.16 69.56 -39.09
CA ALA A 288 5.96 70.03 -39.77
C ALA A 288 6.34 70.85 -41.01
N GLY A 289 5.91 70.43 -42.20
CA GLY A 289 6.19 71.15 -43.44
C GLY A 289 7.63 71.00 -43.97
N LEU A 290 8.42 70.06 -43.44
CA LEU A 290 9.72 69.71 -44.01
C LEU A 290 9.52 69.03 -45.37
N GLY A 291 10.21 69.53 -46.41
CA GLY A 291 10.16 68.96 -47.75
C GLY A 291 10.70 67.52 -47.81
N THR A 292 10.30 66.76 -48.84
CA THR A 292 10.65 65.34 -48.99
C THR A 292 12.15 65.09 -49.14
N GLU A 293 12.88 65.99 -49.79
CA GLU A 293 14.35 65.91 -49.94
C GLU A 293 15.07 66.05 -48.58
N ASN A 294 14.65 67.02 -47.76
CA ASN A 294 15.23 67.22 -46.43
C ASN A 294 14.79 66.12 -45.45
N ALA A 295 13.56 65.61 -45.56
CA ALA A 295 13.14 64.44 -44.80
C ALA A 295 13.99 63.21 -45.15
N ALA A 296 14.25 62.96 -46.45
CA ALA A 296 15.10 61.87 -46.91
C ALA A 296 16.58 62.02 -46.51
N ALA A 297 17.02 63.23 -46.17
CA ALA A 297 18.37 63.49 -45.68
C ALA A 297 18.56 63.13 -44.20
N LEU A 298 17.48 62.87 -43.44
CA LEU A 298 17.58 62.46 -42.05
C LEU A 298 18.28 61.11 -41.93
N THR A 299 19.31 61.06 -41.10
CA THR A 299 20.10 59.85 -40.88
C THR A 299 19.39 58.88 -39.94
N LYS A 300 19.78 57.61 -40.01
CA LYS A 300 19.36 56.54 -39.09
C LYS A 300 19.43 56.93 -37.61
N THR A 301 20.51 57.60 -37.18
CA THR A 301 20.71 58.02 -35.79
C THR A 301 19.73 59.12 -35.38
N GLN A 302 19.45 60.06 -36.29
CA GLN A 302 18.48 61.12 -36.04
C GLN A 302 17.06 60.55 -35.94
N ILE A 303 16.69 59.65 -36.86
CA ILE A 303 15.38 58.99 -36.89
C ILE A 303 15.15 58.15 -35.62
N ALA A 304 16.17 57.45 -35.12
CA ALA A 304 16.08 56.70 -33.87
C ALA A 304 15.78 57.59 -32.64
N GLY A 305 16.17 58.88 -32.70
CA GLY A 305 15.90 59.88 -31.67
C GLY A 305 14.56 60.60 -31.80
N LEU A 306 13.81 60.40 -32.89
CA LEU A 306 12.53 61.07 -33.11
C LEU A 306 11.43 60.50 -32.21
N SER A 307 10.58 61.39 -31.71
CA SER A 307 9.33 61.05 -31.02
C SER A 307 8.19 60.76 -32.00
N SER A 308 7.12 60.12 -31.52
CA SER A 308 5.90 59.89 -32.29
C SER A 308 5.28 61.21 -32.79
N THR A 309 5.30 62.27 -31.99
CA THR A 309 4.81 63.60 -32.37
C THR A 309 5.59 64.17 -33.56
N GLN A 310 6.91 64.03 -33.55
CA GLN A 310 7.76 64.51 -34.65
C GLN A 310 7.54 63.70 -35.92
N LEU A 311 7.47 62.37 -35.83
CA LEU A 311 7.17 61.52 -36.97
C LEU A 311 5.76 61.80 -37.54
N ASN A 312 4.76 62.01 -36.68
CA ASN A 312 3.40 62.38 -37.10
C ASN A 312 3.32 63.78 -37.74
N ALA A 313 4.32 64.64 -37.54
CA ALA A 313 4.38 65.95 -38.19
C ALA A 313 4.85 65.84 -39.66
N LEU A 314 5.49 64.73 -40.06
CA LEU A 314 5.83 64.45 -41.45
C LEU A 314 4.57 64.12 -42.27
N SER A 315 4.64 64.37 -43.58
CA SER A 315 3.64 63.89 -44.53
C SER A 315 3.88 62.41 -44.88
N SER A 316 2.87 61.76 -45.46
CA SER A 316 2.97 60.40 -45.99
C SER A 316 4.08 60.27 -47.04
N GLU A 317 4.24 61.29 -47.89
CA GLU A 317 5.25 61.30 -48.95
C GLU A 317 6.66 61.36 -48.36
N SER A 318 6.86 62.15 -47.29
CA SER A 318 8.15 62.24 -46.59
C SER A 318 8.49 60.96 -45.82
N LEU A 319 7.51 60.24 -45.27
CA LEU A 319 7.77 58.93 -44.64
C LEU A 319 8.07 57.85 -45.70
N ALA A 320 7.47 57.95 -46.88
CA ALA A 320 7.70 57.03 -47.98
C ALA A 320 9.11 57.12 -48.59
N THR A 321 9.84 58.24 -48.39
CA THR A 321 11.22 58.37 -48.87
C THR A 321 12.26 57.67 -47.99
N PHE A 322 11.90 57.27 -46.76
CA PHE A 322 12.82 56.58 -45.85
C PHE A 322 13.17 55.19 -46.39
N SER A 323 14.47 54.87 -46.38
CA SER A 323 15.00 53.55 -46.67
C SER A 323 14.57 52.50 -45.63
N THR A 324 14.78 51.23 -45.96
CA THR A 324 14.48 50.13 -45.04
C THR A 324 15.22 50.25 -43.70
N ASP A 325 16.48 50.69 -43.71
CA ASP A 325 17.27 50.82 -42.48
C ASP A 325 16.83 52.00 -41.60
N GLU A 326 16.29 53.05 -42.23
CA GLU A 326 15.74 54.23 -41.57
C GLU A 326 14.39 53.93 -40.94
N ILE A 327 13.50 53.22 -41.66
CA ILE A 327 12.25 52.71 -41.07
C ILE A 327 12.54 51.77 -39.90
N LYS A 328 13.53 50.88 -40.02
CA LYS A 328 13.96 50.01 -38.91
C LYS A 328 14.58 50.75 -37.72
N ALA A 329 15.05 51.97 -37.92
CA ALA A 329 15.56 52.80 -36.82
C ALA A 329 14.48 53.50 -36.01
N ILE A 330 13.24 53.61 -36.52
CA ILE A 330 12.13 54.13 -35.74
C ILE A 330 11.94 53.25 -34.50
N SER A 331 12.14 53.83 -33.32
CA SER A 331 12.02 53.08 -32.07
C SER A 331 10.59 52.57 -31.88
N THR A 332 10.42 51.40 -31.24
CA THR A 332 9.10 50.84 -30.94
C THR A 332 8.24 51.78 -30.07
N LYS A 333 8.89 52.61 -29.22
CA LYS A 333 8.22 53.65 -28.43
C LYS A 333 7.64 54.76 -29.30
N ALA A 334 8.38 55.22 -30.31
CA ALA A 334 7.86 56.21 -31.26
C ALA A 334 6.78 55.60 -32.16
N LEU A 335 6.94 54.32 -32.55
CA LEU A 335 5.97 53.61 -33.37
C LEU A 335 4.62 53.42 -32.66
N ALA A 336 4.60 53.20 -31.34
CA ALA A 336 3.37 53.02 -30.56
C ALA A 336 2.43 54.26 -30.53
N GLY A 337 2.95 55.45 -30.87
CA GLY A 337 2.16 56.67 -31.01
C GLY A 337 2.08 57.20 -32.44
N LEU A 338 2.63 56.48 -33.41
CA LEU A 338 2.62 56.86 -34.82
C LEU A 338 1.23 56.60 -35.43
N ASP A 339 0.76 57.54 -36.25
CA ASP A 339 -0.37 57.36 -37.14
C ASP A 339 0.05 56.48 -38.31
N VAL A 340 -0.28 55.19 -38.21
CA VAL A 340 0.11 54.19 -39.20
C VAL A 340 -0.61 54.36 -40.55
N THR A 341 -1.66 55.17 -40.61
CA THR A 341 -2.33 55.48 -41.89
C THR A 341 -1.45 56.32 -42.81
N LYS A 342 -0.41 56.97 -42.26
CA LYS A 342 0.60 57.72 -43.03
C LYS A 342 1.72 56.86 -43.61
N LEU A 343 1.85 55.60 -43.20
CA LEU A 343 2.89 54.71 -43.71
C LEU A 343 2.53 54.21 -45.11
N SER A 344 3.47 54.21 -46.04
CA SER A 344 3.26 53.52 -47.33
C SER A 344 3.33 52.00 -47.15
N THR A 345 2.85 51.24 -48.14
CA THR A 345 3.04 49.77 -48.18
C THR A 345 4.52 49.39 -48.14
N GLY A 346 5.40 50.19 -48.77
CA GLY A 346 6.84 50.03 -48.70
C GLY A 346 7.40 50.23 -47.28
N ASN A 347 6.87 51.18 -46.52
CA ASN A 347 7.26 51.36 -45.12
C ASN A 347 6.79 50.18 -44.25
N ILE A 348 5.56 49.69 -44.46
CA ILE A 348 5.06 48.51 -43.74
C ILE A 348 5.93 47.29 -44.03
N ALA A 349 6.24 47.01 -45.31
CA ALA A 349 7.12 45.91 -45.71
C ALA A 349 8.55 46.04 -45.13
N ALA A 350 9.00 47.27 -44.85
CA ALA A 350 10.31 47.55 -44.28
C ALA A 350 10.39 47.37 -42.75
N LEU A 351 9.26 47.34 -42.02
CA LEU A 351 9.25 47.16 -40.56
C LEU A 351 9.99 45.87 -40.16
N SER A 352 10.74 45.90 -39.07
CA SER A 352 11.25 44.67 -38.46
C SER A 352 10.12 43.88 -37.79
N ARG A 353 10.36 42.59 -37.55
CA ARG A 353 9.45 41.74 -36.76
C ARG A 353 9.09 42.36 -35.40
N THR A 354 10.06 42.95 -34.71
CA THR A 354 9.84 43.60 -33.40
C THR A 354 8.99 44.86 -33.51
N GLN A 355 9.14 45.62 -34.60
CA GLN A 355 8.32 46.81 -34.84
C GLN A 355 6.88 46.44 -35.21
N ALA A 356 6.67 45.46 -36.10
CA ALA A 356 5.35 44.96 -36.43
C ALA A 356 4.62 44.41 -35.18
N ALA A 357 5.33 43.67 -34.32
CA ALA A 357 4.80 43.19 -33.05
C ALA A 357 4.49 44.30 -32.03
N ALA A 358 5.17 45.45 -32.11
CA ALA A 358 5.00 46.57 -31.18
C ALA A 358 3.81 47.48 -31.53
N LEU A 359 3.21 47.34 -32.72
CA LEU A 359 1.98 48.02 -33.07
C LEU A 359 0.86 47.59 -32.12
N SER A 360 0.15 48.53 -31.52
CA SER A 360 -1.05 48.19 -30.75
C SER A 360 -2.10 47.53 -31.66
N SER A 361 -3.03 46.76 -31.10
CA SER A 361 -4.14 46.19 -31.87
C SER A 361 -4.99 47.27 -32.54
N ALA A 362 -5.14 48.44 -31.91
CA ALA A 362 -5.84 49.59 -32.50
C ALA A 362 -5.09 50.18 -33.71
N GLN A 363 -3.76 50.32 -33.62
CA GLN A 363 -2.96 50.75 -34.77
C GLN A 363 -2.99 49.71 -35.88
N PHE A 364 -2.81 48.43 -35.55
CA PHE A 364 -2.85 47.36 -36.55
C PHE A 364 -4.20 47.28 -37.27
N ALA A 365 -5.32 47.44 -36.55
CA ALA A 365 -6.66 47.51 -37.13
C ALA A 365 -6.92 48.77 -37.98
N ALA A 366 -6.12 49.83 -37.81
CA ALA A 366 -6.21 51.05 -38.61
C ALA A 366 -5.40 50.96 -39.92
N LEU A 367 -4.63 49.89 -40.12
CA LEU A 367 -3.93 49.64 -41.39
C LEU A 367 -4.96 49.39 -42.50
N SER A 368 -4.67 49.90 -43.70
CA SER A 368 -5.45 49.59 -44.89
C SER A 368 -5.20 48.15 -45.34
N THR A 369 -6.13 47.60 -46.12
CA THR A 369 -5.99 46.25 -46.69
C THR A 369 -4.72 46.09 -47.54
N ASP A 370 -4.30 47.13 -48.26
CA ASP A 370 -3.04 47.12 -49.03
C ASP A 370 -1.80 47.12 -48.12
N GLN A 371 -1.86 47.81 -46.98
CA GLN A 371 -0.80 47.78 -45.98
C GLN A 371 -0.70 46.41 -45.30
N ILE A 372 -1.84 45.79 -44.96
CA ILE A 372 -1.88 44.42 -44.42
C ILE A 372 -1.32 43.42 -45.44
N LYS A 373 -1.66 43.55 -46.72
CA LYS A 373 -1.11 42.73 -47.81
C LYS A 373 0.40 42.92 -48.02
N ALA A 374 0.97 44.06 -47.60
CA ALA A 374 2.40 44.34 -47.72
C ALA A 374 3.24 43.73 -46.59
N LEU A 375 2.61 43.13 -45.57
CA LEU A 375 3.32 42.37 -44.54
C LEU A 375 4.01 41.16 -45.18
N ASN A 376 5.15 40.74 -44.62
CA ASN A 376 5.84 39.51 -45.02
C ASN A 376 5.81 38.47 -43.88
N SER A 377 6.22 37.24 -44.18
CA SER A 377 6.20 36.11 -43.23
C SER A 377 6.97 36.39 -41.92
N ASP A 378 8.11 37.11 -41.97
CA ASP A 378 8.87 37.43 -40.74
C ASP A 378 8.08 38.37 -39.82
N GLN A 379 7.36 39.33 -40.39
CA GLN A 379 6.51 40.25 -39.64
C GLN A 379 5.25 39.56 -39.12
N VAL A 380 4.60 38.74 -39.95
CA VAL A 380 3.43 37.93 -39.57
C VAL A 380 3.76 37.00 -38.40
N ALA A 381 4.97 36.41 -38.38
CA ALA A 381 5.45 35.61 -37.25
C ALA A 381 5.64 36.41 -35.95
N GLY A 382 5.76 37.73 -36.02
CA GLY A 382 5.80 38.64 -34.87
C GLY A 382 4.43 39.03 -34.32
N LEU A 383 3.34 38.81 -35.07
CA LEU A 383 2.02 39.28 -34.67
C LEU A 383 1.53 38.57 -33.40
N SER A 384 0.99 39.38 -32.50
CA SER A 384 0.30 38.94 -31.28
C SER A 384 -1.12 38.44 -31.60
N SER A 385 -1.69 37.64 -30.69
CA SER A 385 -3.09 37.20 -30.80
C SER A 385 -4.08 38.37 -30.89
N ALA A 386 -3.80 39.49 -30.22
CA ALA A 386 -4.64 40.68 -30.26
C ALA A 386 -4.62 41.37 -31.63
N GLN A 387 -3.49 41.36 -32.34
CA GLN A 387 -3.40 41.88 -33.71
C GLN A 387 -4.00 40.92 -34.73
N VAL A 388 -3.78 39.61 -34.57
CA VAL A 388 -4.40 38.60 -35.45
C VAL A 388 -5.93 38.63 -35.31
N ALA A 389 -6.46 38.90 -34.12
CA ALA A 389 -7.90 39.00 -33.88
C ALA A 389 -8.58 40.18 -34.60
N THR A 390 -7.84 41.19 -35.06
CA THR A 390 -8.40 42.31 -35.82
C THR A 390 -8.42 42.06 -37.32
N LEU A 391 -7.79 40.97 -37.81
CA LEU A 391 -7.83 40.61 -39.22
C LEU A 391 -9.23 40.13 -39.62
N SER A 392 -9.77 40.74 -40.67
CA SER A 392 -10.99 40.27 -41.33
C SER A 392 -10.72 39.01 -42.17
N SER A 393 -11.80 38.30 -42.52
CA SER A 393 -11.73 37.17 -43.44
C SER A 393 -11.15 37.56 -44.81
N SER A 394 -11.50 38.73 -45.33
CA SER A 394 -10.96 39.25 -46.59
C SER A 394 -9.48 39.55 -46.53
N GLU A 395 -8.96 40.01 -45.39
CA GLU A 395 -7.53 40.31 -45.22
C GLU A 395 -6.70 39.04 -45.08
N LEU A 396 -7.19 38.05 -44.31
CA LEU A 396 -6.53 36.74 -44.21
C LEU A 396 -6.53 35.97 -45.55
N ALA A 397 -7.53 36.18 -46.41
CA ALA A 397 -7.55 35.61 -47.76
C ALA A 397 -6.47 36.21 -48.69
N LEU A 398 -5.90 37.37 -48.36
CA LEU A 398 -4.80 37.98 -49.11
C LEU A 398 -3.43 37.43 -48.74
N PHE A 399 -3.32 36.73 -47.61
CA PHE A 399 -2.07 36.10 -47.19
C PHE A 399 -1.76 34.88 -48.06
N SER A 400 -0.50 34.78 -48.46
CA SER A 400 0.10 33.60 -49.06
C SER A 400 0.18 32.45 -48.05
N THR A 401 0.42 31.23 -48.55
CA THR A 401 0.59 30.06 -47.69
C THR A 401 1.79 30.18 -46.75
N ASP A 402 2.85 30.92 -47.11
CA ASP A 402 4.00 31.17 -46.24
C ASP A 402 3.69 32.16 -45.11
N GLU A 403 2.82 33.15 -45.35
CA GLU A 403 2.33 34.04 -44.30
C GLU A 403 1.37 33.32 -43.36
N ILE A 404 0.47 32.47 -43.87
CA ILE A 404 -0.40 31.63 -43.04
C ILE A 404 0.45 30.70 -42.15
N LYS A 405 1.47 30.04 -42.70
CA LYS A 405 2.42 29.22 -41.92
C LYS A 405 3.19 30.03 -40.87
N ALA A 406 3.48 31.29 -41.17
CA ALA A 406 4.21 32.17 -40.28
C ALA A 406 3.39 32.62 -39.06
N ILE A 407 2.05 32.62 -39.11
CA ILE A 407 1.23 33.00 -37.94
C ILE A 407 1.66 32.16 -36.74
N SER A 408 2.16 32.81 -35.70
CA SER A 408 2.68 32.06 -34.55
C SER A 408 1.58 31.24 -33.87
N ALA A 409 1.96 30.18 -33.16
CA ALA A 409 1.01 29.36 -32.39
C ALA A 409 0.17 30.19 -31.40
N ASN A 410 0.77 31.24 -30.83
CA ASN A 410 0.05 32.19 -29.97
C ASN A 410 -0.92 33.07 -30.77
N GLY A 411 -0.55 33.46 -31.99
CA GLY A 411 -1.40 34.22 -32.90
C GLY A 411 -2.69 33.49 -33.28
N ILE A 412 -2.64 32.17 -33.44
CA ILE A 412 -3.80 31.32 -33.80
C ILE A 412 -4.97 31.47 -32.81
N ALA A 413 -4.69 31.70 -31.53
CA ALA A 413 -5.75 31.92 -30.53
C ALA A 413 -6.57 33.20 -30.80
N GLY A 414 -6.01 34.16 -31.56
CA GLY A 414 -6.70 35.37 -32.00
C GLY A 414 -7.63 35.17 -33.19
N LEU A 415 -7.46 34.10 -33.99
CA LEU A 415 -8.28 33.88 -35.18
C LEU A 415 -9.75 33.63 -34.80
N SER A 416 -10.65 34.45 -35.34
CA SER A 416 -12.08 34.26 -35.15
C SER A 416 -12.59 33.05 -35.94
N ALA A 417 -13.70 32.46 -35.48
CA ALA A 417 -14.38 31.39 -36.23
C ALA A 417 -14.78 31.87 -37.64
N ALA A 418 -15.28 33.10 -37.78
CA ALA A 418 -15.64 33.65 -39.10
C ALA A 418 -14.44 33.78 -40.05
N ALA A 419 -13.27 34.17 -39.52
CA ALA A 419 -12.04 34.24 -40.30
C ALA A 419 -11.57 32.87 -40.78
N LEU A 420 -11.57 31.86 -39.90
CA LEU A 420 -11.21 30.48 -40.25
C LEU A 420 -12.19 29.86 -41.27
N ALA A 421 -13.49 30.13 -41.13
CA ALA A 421 -14.51 29.63 -42.05
C ALA A 421 -14.38 30.18 -43.48
N ALA A 422 -13.75 31.35 -43.63
CA ALA A 422 -13.56 32.02 -44.90
C ALA A 422 -12.18 31.76 -45.53
N LEU A 423 -11.30 30.98 -44.89
CA LEU A 423 -10.04 30.57 -45.50
C LEU A 423 -10.32 29.69 -46.73
N SER A 424 -9.50 29.88 -47.78
CA SER A 424 -9.46 28.92 -48.88
C SER A 424 -8.95 27.57 -48.39
N THR A 425 -9.29 26.50 -49.09
CA THR A 425 -8.79 25.15 -48.76
C THR A 425 -7.26 25.07 -48.82
N GLU A 426 -6.62 25.80 -49.74
CA GLU A 426 -5.17 25.92 -49.83
C GLU A 426 -4.55 26.59 -48.60
N ASN A 427 -5.14 27.69 -48.11
CA ASN A 427 -4.66 28.37 -46.92
C ASN A 427 -4.93 27.56 -45.64
N ALA A 428 -6.06 26.85 -45.57
CA ALA A 428 -6.30 25.92 -44.47
C ALA A 428 -5.28 24.77 -44.48
N ALA A 429 -4.95 24.20 -45.64
CA ALA A 429 -3.92 23.17 -45.79
C ALA A 429 -2.50 23.66 -45.46
N ALA A 430 -2.26 24.98 -45.53
CA ALA A 430 -0.98 25.57 -45.14
C ALA A 430 -0.79 25.66 -43.61
N LEU A 431 -1.84 25.45 -42.81
CA LEU A 431 -1.73 25.43 -41.35
C LEU A 431 -0.79 24.31 -40.90
N THR A 432 0.21 24.67 -40.12
CA THR A 432 1.18 23.73 -39.58
C THR A 432 0.61 22.91 -38.42
N LYS A 433 1.23 21.76 -38.16
CA LYS A 433 0.98 20.91 -36.99
C LYS A 433 0.87 21.69 -35.66
N THR A 434 1.78 22.64 -35.43
CA THR A 434 1.82 23.43 -34.18
C THR A 434 0.65 24.40 -34.09
N GLN A 435 0.26 25.01 -35.21
CA GLN A 435 -0.91 25.89 -35.26
C GLN A 435 -2.21 25.10 -35.04
N ILE A 436 -2.34 23.93 -35.67
CA ILE A 436 -3.51 23.05 -35.53
C ILE A 436 -3.67 22.56 -34.09
N ALA A 437 -2.57 22.22 -33.41
CA ALA A 437 -2.60 21.84 -31.99
C ALA A 437 -3.12 22.97 -31.08
N GLY A 438 -2.98 24.23 -31.49
CA GLY A 438 -3.46 25.41 -30.78
C GLY A 438 -4.94 25.76 -31.04
N LEU A 439 -5.60 25.13 -32.02
CA LEU A 439 -7.00 25.43 -32.35
C LEU A 439 -7.95 24.90 -31.27
N SER A 440 -8.93 25.72 -30.90
CA SER A 440 -10.06 25.32 -30.07
C SER A 440 -11.09 24.51 -30.86
N SER A 441 -12.01 23.81 -30.16
CA SER A 441 -13.13 23.10 -30.79
C SER A 441 -14.02 24.04 -31.62
N THR A 442 -14.28 25.26 -31.14
CA THR A 442 -15.04 26.28 -31.89
C THR A 442 -14.33 26.68 -33.19
N GLN A 443 -13.01 26.85 -33.15
CA GLN A 443 -12.21 27.20 -34.32
C GLN A 443 -12.12 26.04 -35.32
N LEU A 444 -11.93 24.80 -34.85
CA LEU A 444 -11.97 23.62 -35.73
C LEU A 444 -13.35 23.43 -36.36
N ASN A 445 -14.43 23.64 -35.61
CA ASN A 445 -15.80 23.61 -36.14
C ASN A 445 -16.09 24.72 -37.14
N ALA A 446 -15.27 25.78 -37.19
CA ALA A 446 -15.43 26.81 -38.20
C ALA A 446 -14.84 26.40 -39.55
N LEU A 447 -13.87 25.49 -39.58
CA LEU A 447 -13.33 24.92 -40.82
C LEU A 447 -14.40 24.11 -41.57
N THR A 448 -14.29 24.09 -42.90
CA THR A 448 -15.11 23.25 -43.77
C THR A 448 -14.62 21.80 -43.72
N SER A 449 -15.49 20.84 -44.06
CA SER A 449 -15.10 19.43 -44.22
C SER A 449 -13.99 19.27 -45.24
N ASP A 450 -14.04 20.03 -46.33
CA ASP A 450 -13.02 20.02 -47.39
C ASP A 450 -11.67 20.49 -46.87
N SER A 451 -11.65 21.50 -45.99
CA SER A 451 -10.41 21.98 -45.36
C SER A 451 -9.82 20.91 -44.44
N LEU A 452 -10.64 20.29 -43.57
CA LEU A 452 -10.17 19.22 -42.68
C LEU A 452 -9.65 18.00 -43.46
N ALA A 453 -10.25 17.69 -44.61
CA ALA A 453 -9.82 16.60 -45.48
C ALA A 453 -8.43 16.81 -46.09
N THR A 454 -7.95 18.05 -46.19
CA THR A 454 -6.59 18.36 -46.68
C THR A 454 -5.48 18.11 -45.65
N PHE A 455 -5.82 17.98 -44.36
CA PHE A 455 -4.82 17.79 -43.30
C PHE A 455 -4.15 16.43 -43.41
N SER A 456 -2.83 16.41 -43.28
CA SER A 456 -2.02 15.20 -43.20
C SER A 456 -2.32 14.40 -41.94
N THR A 457 -1.85 13.14 -41.91
CA THR A 457 -1.99 12.27 -40.73
C THR A 457 -1.39 12.89 -39.47
N ASP A 458 -0.25 13.58 -39.57
CA ASP A 458 0.42 14.19 -38.41
C ASP A 458 -0.31 15.43 -37.89
N GLU A 459 -0.99 16.16 -38.77
CA GLU A 459 -1.81 17.33 -38.46
C GLU A 459 -3.12 16.91 -37.79
N ILE A 460 -3.79 15.87 -38.30
CA ILE A 460 -4.95 15.28 -37.62
C ILE A 460 -4.57 14.75 -36.24
N LYS A 461 -3.42 14.08 -36.09
CA LYS A 461 -2.91 13.63 -34.79
C LYS A 461 -2.54 14.77 -33.83
N ALA A 462 -2.28 15.97 -34.34
CA ALA A 462 -1.99 17.13 -33.51
C ALA A 462 -3.22 17.79 -32.91
N ILE A 463 -4.42 17.52 -33.44
CA ILE A 463 -5.68 17.96 -32.84
C ILE A 463 -5.80 17.36 -31.43
N SER A 464 -5.79 18.21 -30.42
CA SER A 464 -5.87 17.72 -29.04
C SER A 464 -7.18 16.96 -28.78
N ALA A 465 -7.12 15.93 -27.93
CA ALA A 465 -8.31 15.17 -27.53
C ALA A 465 -9.43 16.08 -26.96
N ARG A 466 -9.07 17.18 -26.28
CA ARG A 466 -10.03 18.15 -25.75
C ARG A 466 -10.72 18.95 -26.86
N ALA A 467 -10.00 19.36 -27.89
CA ALA A 467 -10.59 20.05 -29.04
C ALA A 467 -11.47 19.09 -29.85
N LEU A 468 -11.03 17.83 -30.00
CA LEU A 468 -11.79 16.79 -30.68
C LEU A 468 -13.11 16.44 -29.97
N ALA A 469 -13.15 16.43 -28.64
CA ALA A 469 -14.36 16.17 -27.86
C ALA A 469 -15.48 17.23 -28.05
N GLY A 470 -15.16 18.40 -28.61
CA GLY A 470 -16.13 19.42 -29.00
C GLY A 470 -16.32 19.58 -30.51
N LEU A 471 -15.64 18.77 -31.34
CA LEU A 471 -15.73 18.81 -32.79
C LEU A 471 -17.04 18.16 -33.28
N ASP A 472 -17.66 18.73 -34.30
CA ASP A 472 -18.69 18.06 -35.09
C ASP A 472 -18.04 16.93 -35.92
N ALA A 473 -18.19 15.70 -35.44
CA ALA A 473 -17.57 14.52 -36.04
C ALA A 473 -18.07 14.24 -37.46
N SER A 474 -19.24 14.79 -37.87
CA SER A 474 -19.73 14.67 -39.24
C SER A 474 -18.85 15.39 -40.27
N LYS A 475 -18.01 16.33 -39.82
CA LYS A 475 -17.06 17.06 -40.68
C LYS A 475 -15.79 16.29 -41.02
N LEU A 476 -15.49 15.20 -40.31
CA LEU A 476 -14.29 14.41 -40.56
C LEU A 476 -14.46 13.61 -41.87
N SER A 477 -13.49 13.64 -42.77
CA SER A 477 -13.48 12.67 -43.87
C SER A 477 -13.12 11.26 -43.36
N THR A 478 -13.36 10.22 -44.16
CA THR A 478 -12.90 8.85 -43.87
C THR A 478 -11.38 8.81 -43.68
N GLY A 479 -10.63 9.59 -44.47
CA GLY A 479 -9.18 9.74 -44.31
C GLY A 479 -8.78 10.38 -42.97
N ASN A 480 -9.55 11.36 -42.49
CA ASN A 480 -9.31 11.95 -41.17
C ASN A 480 -9.60 10.95 -40.05
N VAL A 481 -10.69 10.18 -40.15
CA VAL A 481 -11.02 9.14 -39.16
C VAL A 481 -9.94 8.08 -39.12
N ALA A 482 -9.48 7.58 -40.28
CA ALA A 482 -8.37 6.63 -40.37
C ALA A 482 -7.03 7.19 -39.80
N ALA A 483 -6.84 8.50 -39.83
CA ALA A 483 -5.66 9.17 -39.29
C ALA A 483 -5.68 9.41 -37.77
N LEU A 484 -6.84 9.31 -37.11
CA LEU A 484 -6.94 9.51 -35.65
C LEU A 484 -6.01 8.55 -34.90
N SER A 485 -5.37 9.03 -33.83
CA SER A 485 -4.70 8.15 -32.89
C SER A 485 -5.71 7.37 -32.04
N ARG A 486 -5.25 6.29 -31.41
CA ARG A 486 -6.04 5.53 -30.41
C ARG A 486 -6.64 6.42 -29.32
N THR A 487 -5.86 7.36 -28.80
CA THR A 487 -6.32 8.31 -27.75
C THR A 487 -7.37 9.27 -28.27
N GLN A 488 -7.25 9.72 -29.52
CA GLN A 488 -8.23 10.60 -30.14
C GLN A 488 -9.56 9.88 -30.44
N ALA A 489 -9.50 8.65 -30.99
CA ALA A 489 -10.69 7.82 -31.19
C ALA A 489 -11.42 7.55 -29.85
N ALA A 490 -10.67 7.27 -28.78
CA ALA A 490 -11.22 7.09 -27.42
C ALA A 490 -11.81 8.38 -26.82
N ALA A 491 -11.35 9.55 -27.25
CA ALA A 491 -11.80 10.85 -26.73
C ALA A 491 -13.11 11.35 -27.36
N LEU A 492 -13.55 10.77 -28.48
CA LEU A 492 -14.87 11.05 -29.03
C LEU A 492 -15.95 10.64 -28.02
N SER A 493 -16.86 11.55 -27.69
CA SER A 493 -18.04 11.16 -26.89
C SER A 493 -18.87 10.10 -27.63
N SER A 494 -19.70 9.34 -26.89
CA SER A 494 -20.62 8.38 -27.52
C SER A 494 -21.57 9.05 -28.50
N ALA A 495 -22.00 10.28 -28.24
CA ALA A 495 -22.83 11.06 -29.17
C ALA A 495 -22.07 11.44 -30.45
N GLN A 496 -20.81 11.88 -30.36
CA GLN A 496 -19.99 12.19 -31.54
C GLN A 496 -19.66 10.92 -32.33
N PHE A 497 -19.36 9.81 -31.66
CA PHE A 497 -19.10 8.54 -32.30
C PHE A 497 -20.35 8.00 -33.02
N ALA A 498 -21.54 8.10 -32.41
CA ALA A 498 -22.81 7.75 -33.03
C ALA A 498 -23.20 8.65 -34.22
N ALA A 499 -22.64 9.86 -34.30
CA ALA A 499 -22.86 10.78 -35.41
C ALA A 499 -21.93 10.51 -36.61
N LEU A 500 -20.96 9.59 -36.47
CA LEU A 500 -20.14 9.14 -37.61
C LEU A 500 -21.02 8.38 -38.59
N SER A 501 -20.85 8.66 -39.87
CA SER A 501 -21.41 7.88 -40.97
C SER A 501 -20.84 6.46 -41.00
N THR A 502 -21.56 5.55 -41.63
CA THR A 502 -21.15 4.16 -41.78
C THR A 502 -19.80 4.02 -42.51
N ASP A 503 -19.50 4.88 -43.48
CA ASP A 503 -18.20 4.90 -44.17
C ASP A 503 -17.06 5.37 -43.26
N GLN A 504 -17.33 6.32 -42.36
CA GLN A 504 -16.35 6.75 -41.35
C GLN A 504 -16.09 5.65 -40.32
N ILE A 505 -17.12 4.93 -39.86
CA ILE A 505 -16.97 3.78 -38.98
C ILE A 505 -16.14 2.68 -39.65
N LYS A 506 -16.39 2.40 -40.94
CA LYS A 506 -15.61 1.46 -41.74
C LYS A 506 -14.14 1.88 -41.92
N ALA A 507 -13.83 3.16 -41.81
CA ALA A 507 -12.47 3.68 -41.94
C ALA A 507 -11.64 3.56 -40.64
N LEU A 508 -12.24 3.11 -39.54
CA LEU A 508 -11.50 2.78 -38.32
C LEU A 508 -10.52 1.64 -38.59
N ASN A 509 -9.43 1.59 -37.83
CA ASN A 509 -8.49 0.47 -37.83
C ASN A 509 -8.42 -0.20 -36.46
N SER A 510 -7.77 -1.37 -36.37
CA SER A 510 -7.66 -2.15 -35.14
C SER A 510 -7.08 -1.37 -33.94
N ASP A 511 -6.10 -0.48 -34.14
CA ASP A 511 -5.53 0.32 -33.05
C ASP A 511 -6.55 1.31 -32.46
N GLN A 512 -7.38 1.91 -33.32
CA GLN A 512 -8.45 2.82 -32.90
C GLN A 512 -9.59 2.05 -32.24
N VAL A 513 -9.99 0.91 -32.79
CA VAL A 513 -11.01 0.02 -32.22
C VAL A 513 -10.62 -0.46 -30.82
N ALA A 514 -9.33 -0.76 -30.60
CA ALA A 514 -8.79 -1.08 -29.27
C ALA A 514 -8.86 0.07 -28.25
N GLY A 515 -9.03 1.32 -28.72
CA GLY A 515 -9.25 2.50 -27.88
C GLY A 515 -10.70 2.75 -27.51
N LEU A 516 -11.66 2.11 -28.18
CA LEU A 516 -13.09 2.40 -27.97
C LEU A 516 -13.54 2.00 -26.55
N SER A 517 -14.36 2.86 -25.98
CA SER A 517 -15.06 2.62 -24.71
C SER A 517 -16.32 1.79 -24.91
N SER A 518 -16.83 1.18 -23.83
CA SER A 518 -18.12 0.46 -23.88
C SER A 518 -19.29 1.36 -24.29
N ALA A 519 -19.25 2.65 -23.94
CA ALA A 519 -20.28 3.60 -24.34
C ALA A 519 -20.27 3.89 -25.86
N GLN A 520 -19.10 3.93 -26.49
CA GLN A 520 -18.97 4.08 -27.95
C GLN A 520 -19.35 2.78 -28.68
N VAL A 521 -18.89 1.62 -28.18
CA VAL A 521 -19.27 0.32 -28.77
C VAL A 521 -20.78 0.08 -28.67
N ALA A 522 -21.44 0.58 -27.63
CA ALA A 522 -22.90 0.48 -27.48
C ALA A 522 -23.70 1.26 -28.53
N THR A 523 -23.09 2.20 -29.25
CA THR A 523 -23.76 2.93 -30.33
C THR A 523 -23.64 2.22 -31.67
N LEU A 524 -22.79 1.18 -31.79
CA LEU A 524 -22.66 0.40 -33.02
C LEU A 524 -23.91 -0.46 -33.24
N ASN A 525 -24.49 -0.34 -34.42
CA ASN A 525 -25.55 -1.23 -34.86
C ASN A 525 -24.99 -2.50 -35.54
N SER A 526 -25.87 -3.44 -35.87
CA SER A 526 -25.50 -4.71 -36.50
C SER A 526 -24.81 -4.53 -37.86
N SER A 527 -25.24 -3.55 -38.65
CA SER A 527 -24.66 -3.30 -39.98
C SER A 527 -23.26 -2.70 -39.88
N GLU A 528 -23.03 -1.82 -38.92
CA GLU A 528 -21.71 -1.22 -38.66
C GLU A 528 -20.72 -2.24 -38.12
N LEU A 529 -21.12 -3.06 -37.15
CA LEU A 529 -20.25 -4.09 -36.59
C LEU A 529 -19.90 -5.18 -37.63
N ALA A 530 -20.80 -5.45 -38.58
CA ALA A 530 -20.54 -6.37 -39.69
C ALA A 530 -19.50 -5.84 -40.70
N LEU A 531 -19.18 -4.55 -40.68
CA LEU A 531 -18.13 -3.97 -41.53
C LEU A 531 -16.73 -4.15 -40.97
N PHE A 532 -16.60 -4.52 -39.68
CA PHE A 532 -15.31 -4.78 -39.06
C PHE A 532 -14.74 -6.10 -39.57
N SER A 533 -13.45 -6.05 -39.91
CA SER A 533 -12.60 -7.22 -40.14
C SER A 533 -12.41 -8.04 -38.86
N THR A 534 -11.91 -9.27 -39.01
CA THR A 534 -11.59 -10.12 -37.85
C THR A 534 -10.55 -9.50 -36.92
N ASP A 535 -9.64 -8.68 -37.43
CA ASP A 535 -8.61 -8.03 -36.62
C ASP A 535 -9.19 -6.86 -35.80
N GLU A 536 -10.17 -6.14 -36.35
CA GLU A 536 -10.92 -5.12 -35.60
C GLU A 536 -11.84 -5.75 -34.55
N ILE A 537 -12.51 -6.87 -34.87
CA ILE A 537 -13.30 -7.62 -33.87
C ILE A 537 -12.40 -8.08 -32.72
N LYS A 538 -11.21 -8.65 -33.00
CA LYS A 538 -10.22 -9.01 -31.98
C LYS A 538 -9.73 -7.81 -31.16
N ALA A 539 -9.67 -6.64 -31.79
CA ALA A 539 -9.19 -5.43 -31.15
C ALA A 539 -10.18 -4.82 -30.15
N ILE A 540 -11.50 -5.12 -30.23
CA ILE A 540 -12.48 -4.63 -29.26
C ILE A 540 -12.03 -5.01 -27.84
N SER A 541 -11.71 -4.03 -27.00
CA SER A 541 -11.17 -4.34 -25.68
C SER A 541 -12.18 -5.10 -24.81
N ALA A 542 -11.70 -5.93 -23.88
CA ALA A 542 -12.57 -6.70 -22.99
C ALA A 542 -13.54 -5.81 -22.17
N ASN A 543 -13.13 -4.59 -21.83
CA ASN A 543 -13.99 -3.61 -21.16
C ASN A 543 -15.09 -3.07 -22.08
N ALA A 544 -14.82 -2.96 -23.38
CA ALA A 544 -15.76 -2.43 -24.37
C ALA A 544 -16.82 -3.45 -24.79
N VAL A 545 -16.55 -4.76 -24.65
CA VAL A 545 -17.48 -5.85 -24.95
C VAL A 545 -18.81 -5.72 -24.19
N ALA A 546 -18.81 -5.16 -22.98
CA ALA A 546 -20.05 -4.91 -22.23
C ALA A 546 -21.01 -3.93 -22.93
N GLY A 547 -20.51 -3.13 -23.88
CA GLY A 547 -21.32 -2.25 -24.72
C GLY A 547 -22.02 -2.96 -25.87
N LEU A 548 -21.56 -4.14 -26.31
CA LEU A 548 -22.15 -4.82 -27.47
C LEU A 548 -23.61 -5.21 -27.19
N SER A 549 -24.52 -4.73 -28.04
CA SER A 549 -25.93 -5.11 -27.91
C SER A 549 -26.15 -6.57 -28.33
N ALA A 550 -27.17 -7.21 -27.76
CA ALA A 550 -27.59 -8.55 -28.18
C ALA A 550 -27.92 -8.58 -29.69
N ALA A 551 -28.59 -7.55 -30.21
CA ALA A 551 -28.91 -7.47 -31.64
C ALA A 551 -27.65 -7.39 -32.53
N ALA A 552 -26.60 -6.67 -32.11
CA ALA A 552 -25.36 -6.59 -32.86
C ALA A 552 -24.61 -7.93 -32.86
N LEU A 553 -24.55 -8.62 -31.71
CA LEU A 553 -23.95 -9.96 -31.61
C LEU A 553 -24.71 -11.02 -32.43
N ALA A 554 -26.05 -10.95 -32.45
CA ALA A 554 -26.89 -11.88 -33.21
C ALA A 554 -26.70 -11.76 -34.73
N ALA A 555 -26.27 -10.59 -35.21
CA ALA A 555 -26.04 -10.29 -36.62
C ALA A 555 -24.58 -10.47 -37.07
N LEU A 556 -23.68 -10.87 -36.17
CA LEU A 556 -22.30 -11.19 -36.55
C LEU A 556 -22.27 -12.38 -37.51
N SER A 557 -21.39 -12.33 -38.51
CA SER A 557 -21.03 -13.50 -39.29
C SER A 557 -20.37 -14.56 -38.39
N THR A 558 -20.42 -15.83 -38.80
CA THR A 558 -19.74 -16.91 -38.08
C THR A 558 -18.23 -16.70 -38.01
N GLU A 559 -17.62 -16.12 -39.04
CA GLU A 559 -16.19 -15.75 -39.08
C GLU A 559 -15.86 -14.65 -38.04
N ASN A 560 -16.67 -13.60 -37.94
CA ASN A 560 -16.46 -12.54 -36.95
C ASN A 560 -16.75 -13.03 -35.52
N ALA A 561 -17.73 -13.90 -35.32
CA ALA A 561 -17.96 -14.53 -34.03
C ALA A 561 -16.75 -15.41 -33.62
N ALA A 562 -16.18 -16.19 -34.55
CA ALA A 562 -14.98 -16.99 -34.32
C ALA A 562 -13.73 -16.15 -34.03
N ALA A 563 -13.72 -14.88 -34.43
CA ALA A 563 -12.63 -13.95 -34.13
C ALA A 563 -12.66 -13.41 -32.68
N LEU A 564 -13.74 -13.64 -31.92
CA LEU A 564 -13.81 -13.25 -30.51
C LEU A 564 -12.77 -13.98 -29.68
N THR A 565 -11.92 -13.23 -29.01
CA THR A 565 -10.87 -13.78 -28.14
C THR A 565 -11.42 -14.31 -26.82
N LYS A 566 -10.69 -15.22 -26.19
CA LYS A 566 -11.02 -15.74 -24.84
C LYS A 566 -11.30 -14.63 -23.80
N THR A 567 -10.57 -13.51 -23.85
CA THR A 567 -10.73 -12.40 -22.89
C THR A 567 -12.03 -11.65 -23.14
N GLN A 568 -12.41 -11.47 -24.41
CA GLN A 568 -13.69 -10.86 -24.77
C GLN A 568 -14.85 -11.77 -24.36
N ILE A 569 -14.75 -13.08 -24.62
CA ILE A 569 -15.78 -14.07 -24.27
C ILE A 569 -15.99 -14.13 -22.74
N ALA A 570 -14.92 -14.07 -21.95
CA ALA A 570 -15.02 -14.01 -20.49
C ALA A 570 -15.80 -12.77 -19.98
N GLY A 571 -15.81 -11.68 -20.75
CA GLY A 571 -16.53 -10.45 -20.45
C GLY A 571 -18.00 -10.42 -20.93
N LEU A 572 -18.44 -11.41 -21.73
CA LEU A 572 -19.82 -11.46 -22.22
C LEU A 572 -20.79 -11.84 -21.09
N SER A 573 -21.95 -11.17 -21.09
CA SER A 573 -23.09 -11.54 -20.26
C SER A 573 -23.86 -12.74 -20.83
N SER A 574 -24.72 -13.36 -20.01
CA SER A 574 -25.61 -14.44 -20.46
C SER A 574 -26.52 -14.01 -21.60
N ALA A 575 -27.06 -12.78 -21.55
CA ALA A 575 -27.91 -12.23 -22.61
C ALA A 575 -27.15 -12.06 -23.94
N GLN A 576 -25.89 -11.62 -23.87
CA GLN A 576 -25.02 -11.46 -25.03
C GLN A 576 -24.61 -12.82 -25.64
N LEU A 577 -24.25 -13.80 -24.81
CA LEU A 577 -23.98 -15.18 -25.28
C LEU A 577 -25.22 -15.83 -25.89
N ASN A 578 -26.40 -15.64 -25.29
CA ASN A 578 -27.67 -16.13 -25.85
C ASN A 578 -28.06 -15.43 -27.15
N ALA A 579 -27.48 -14.27 -27.46
CA ALA A 579 -27.72 -13.60 -28.72
C ALA A 579 -26.95 -14.25 -29.88
N LEU A 580 -25.82 -14.92 -29.59
CA LEU A 580 -25.08 -15.69 -30.59
C LEU A 580 -25.93 -16.86 -31.11
N THR A 581 -25.66 -17.23 -32.36
CA THR A 581 -26.26 -18.40 -32.99
C THR A 581 -25.56 -19.69 -32.52
N SER A 582 -26.23 -20.83 -32.62
CA SER A 582 -25.62 -22.12 -32.31
C SER A 582 -24.40 -22.40 -33.20
N ASP A 583 -24.45 -21.97 -34.48
CA ASP A 583 -23.33 -22.08 -35.41
C ASP A 583 -22.14 -21.24 -34.96
N SER A 584 -22.37 -20.00 -34.49
CA SER A 584 -21.31 -19.15 -33.92
C SER A 584 -20.66 -19.80 -32.69
N LEU A 585 -21.45 -20.33 -31.75
CA LEU A 585 -20.92 -20.99 -30.55
C LEU A 585 -20.12 -22.26 -30.90
N ALA A 586 -20.53 -23.00 -31.95
CA ALA A 586 -19.82 -24.18 -32.42
C ALA A 586 -18.43 -23.87 -33.00
N THR A 587 -18.17 -22.62 -33.43
CA THR A 587 -16.84 -22.21 -33.92
C THR A 587 -15.82 -21.93 -32.82
N PHE A 588 -16.25 -21.77 -31.56
CA PHE A 588 -15.35 -21.46 -30.45
C PHE A 588 -14.43 -22.64 -30.14
N SER A 589 -13.15 -22.33 -29.93
CA SER A 589 -12.15 -23.27 -29.46
C SER A 589 -12.43 -23.74 -28.03
N THR A 590 -11.75 -24.80 -27.61
CA THR A 590 -11.86 -25.33 -26.23
C THR A 590 -11.53 -24.27 -25.18
N ASP A 591 -10.51 -23.44 -25.41
CA ASP A 591 -10.10 -22.40 -24.47
C ASP A 591 -11.13 -21.25 -24.40
N GLU A 592 -11.78 -20.93 -25.51
CA GLU A 592 -12.83 -19.92 -25.58
C GLU A 592 -14.12 -20.38 -24.88
N ILE A 593 -14.52 -21.64 -25.04
CA ILE A 593 -15.62 -22.22 -24.27
C ILE A 593 -15.29 -22.25 -22.77
N LYS A 594 -14.07 -22.61 -22.40
CA LYS A 594 -13.61 -22.55 -20.99
C LYS A 594 -13.55 -21.14 -20.41
N ALA A 595 -13.43 -20.11 -21.27
CA ALA A 595 -13.44 -18.73 -20.84
C ALA A 595 -14.84 -18.19 -20.48
N ILE A 596 -15.92 -18.87 -20.89
CA ILE A 596 -17.28 -18.50 -20.49
C ILE A 596 -17.40 -18.57 -18.97
N SER A 597 -17.63 -17.41 -18.34
CA SER A 597 -17.73 -17.34 -16.88
C SER A 597 -18.92 -18.17 -16.37
N THR A 598 -18.79 -18.76 -15.18
CA THR A 598 -19.87 -19.52 -14.54
C THR A 598 -21.13 -18.67 -14.30
N LYS A 599 -20.97 -17.35 -14.12
CA LYS A 599 -22.08 -16.40 -13.99
C LYS A 599 -22.84 -16.24 -15.31
N ALA A 600 -22.14 -16.11 -16.43
CA ALA A 600 -22.77 -16.04 -17.74
C ALA A 600 -23.41 -17.38 -18.12
N LEU A 601 -22.74 -18.49 -17.78
CA LEU A 601 -23.23 -19.85 -18.01
C LEU A 601 -24.54 -20.15 -17.27
N ALA A 602 -24.74 -19.63 -16.05
CA ALA A 602 -25.97 -19.83 -15.27
C ALA A 602 -27.25 -19.24 -15.93
N GLY A 603 -27.10 -18.32 -16.88
CA GLY A 603 -28.20 -17.78 -17.69
C GLY A 603 -28.14 -18.17 -19.17
N LEU A 604 -27.20 -19.03 -19.56
CA LEU A 604 -27.04 -19.49 -20.93
C LEU A 604 -28.12 -20.51 -21.29
N ASP A 605 -28.69 -20.38 -22.48
CA ASP A 605 -29.48 -21.41 -23.13
C ASP A 605 -28.56 -22.52 -23.64
N VAL A 606 -28.44 -23.59 -22.86
CA VAL A 606 -27.54 -24.70 -23.16
C VAL A 606 -27.99 -25.53 -24.37
N THR A 607 -29.23 -25.35 -24.86
CA THR A 607 -29.71 -26.02 -26.08
C THR A 607 -28.98 -25.52 -27.33
N LYS A 608 -28.34 -24.34 -27.25
CA LYS A 608 -27.51 -23.77 -28.32
C LYS A 608 -26.08 -24.33 -28.38
N LEU A 609 -25.63 -25.02 -27.34
CA LEU A 609 -24.29 -25.60 -27.32
C LEU A 609 -24.22 -26.80 -28.26
N SER A 610 -23.18 -26.89 -29.08
CA SER A 610 -22.89 -28.16 -29.79
C SER A 610 -22.38 -29.22 -28.82
N THR A 611 -22.38 -30.49 -29.24
CA THR A 611 -21.73 -31.59 -28.48
C THR A 611 -20.25 -31.30 -28.22
N GLY A 612 -19.56 -30.69 -29.20
CA GLY A 612 -18.17 -30.24 -29.04
C GLY A 612 -18.01 -29.14 -27.99
N ASN A 613 -18.97 -28.20 -27.88
CA ASN A 613 -18.93 -27.20 -26.83
C ASN A 613 -19.15 -27.83 -25.44
N VAL A 614 -20.08 -28.77 -25.31
CA VAL A 614 -20.34 -29.46 -24.03
C VAL A 614 -19.12 -30.28 -23.61
N ALA A 615 -18.47 -30.97 -24.53
CA ALA A 615 -17.21 -31.68 -24.31
C ALA A 615 -16.03 -30.75 -23.94
N ALA A 616 -16.10 -29.47 -24.32
CA ALA A 616 -15.08 -28.47 -23.99
C ALA A 616 -15.29 -27.79 -22.62
N LEU A 617 -16.50 -27.87 -22.04
CA LEU A 617 -16.79 -27.28 -20.73
C LEU A 617 -15.87 -27.89 -19.65
N SER A 618 -15.36 -27.04 -18.76
CA SER A 618 -14.60 -27.48 -17.61
C SER A 618 -15.48 -28.12 -16.53
N LYS A 619 -14.86 -28.88 -15.64
CA LYS A 619 -15.50 -29.42 -14.42
C LYS A 619 -16.31 -28.35 -13.67
N THR A 620 -15.71 -27.18 -13.43
CA THR A 620 -16.34 -26.08 -12.67
C THR A 620 -17.54 -25.49 -13.42
N GLN A 621 -17.46 -25.37 -14.74
CA GLN A 621 -18.57 -24.89 -15.56
C GLN A 621 -19.74 -25.88 -15.56
N ILE A 622 -19.46 -27.19 -15.66
CA ILE A 622 -20.49 -28.23 -15.53
C ILE A 622 -21.14 -28.18 -14.15
N THR A 623 -20.38 -28.08 -13.06
CA THR A 623 -20.95 -27.92 -11.70
C THR A 623 -21.82 -26.67 -11.57
N ALA A 624 -21.52 -25.59 -12.29
CA ALA A 624 -22.25 -24.33 -12.22
C ALA A 624 -23.59 -24.34 -12.99
N LEU A 625 -23.82 -25.31 -13.89
CA LEU A 625 -25.12 -25.47 -14.53
C LEU A 625 -26.19 -25.78 -13.48
N SER A 626 -27.32 -25.09 -13.51
CA SER A 626 -28.46 -25.50 -12.70
C SER A 626 -28.96 -26.89 -13.12
N SER A 627 -29.67 -27.60 -12.24
CA SER A 627 -30.29 -28.87 -12.59
C SER A 627 -31.28 -28.73 -13.76
N ALA A 628 -31.98 -27.59 -13.86
CA ALA A 628 -32.87 -27.30 -14.99
C ALA A 628 -32.11 -27.10 -16.31
N GLN A 629 -30.98 -26.38 -16.30
CA GLN A 629 -30.13 -26.25 -17.49
C GLN A 629 -29.53 -27.60 -17.88
N PHE A 630 -28.98 -28.36 -16.92
CA PHE A 630 -28.40 -29.66 -17.20
C PHE A 630 -29.45 -30.64 -17.78
N ALA A 631 -30.67 -30.65 -17.25
CA ALA A 631 -31.79 -31.45 -17.79
C ALA A 631 -32.26 -31.00 -19.19
N ALA A 632 -31.98 -29.76 -19.59
CA ALA A 632 -32.29 -29.26 -20.93
C ALA A 632 -31.25 -29.64 -21.98
N LEU A 633 -30.12 -30.24 -21.59
CA LEU A 633 -29.17 -30.82 -22.53
C LEU A 633 -29.83 -31.99 -23.27
N SER A 634 -29.62 -32.05 -24.57
CA SER A 634 -29.99 -33.19 -25.39
C SER A 634 -29.18 -34.44 -25.02
N THR A 635 -29.73 -35.61 -25.33
CA THR A 635 -29.06 -36.89 -25.09
C THR A 635 -27.68 -36.98 -25.75
N ASP A 636 -27.49 -36.39 -26.94
CA ASP A 636 -26.19 -36.34 -27.62
C ASP A 636 -25.18 -35.43 -26.89
N GLN A 637 -25.65 -34.32 -26.29
CA GLN A 637 -24.81 -33.46 -25.47
C GLN A 637 -24.42 -34.14 -24.14
N ILE A 638 -25.34 -34.87 -23.51
CA ILE A 638 -25.05 -35.68 -22.32
C ILE A 638 -24.02 -36.76 -22.64
N LYS A 639 -24.16 -37.44 -23.80
CA LYS A 639 -23.19 -38.43 -24.28
C LYS A 639 -21.81 -37.83 -24.58
N ALA A 640 -21.71 -36.54 -24.85
CA ALA A 640 -20.44 -35.85 -25.10
C ALA A 640 -19.65 -35.49 -23.84
N LEU A 641 -20.22 -35.70 -22.63
CA LEU A 641 -19.52 -35.46 -21.36
C LEU A 641 -18.44 -36.53 -21.15
N GLY A 642 -17.19 -36.10 -20.99
CA GLY A 642 -16.10 -37.00 -20.57
C GLY A 642 -15.99 -37.14 -19.06
N SER A 643 -15.10 -38.03 -18.61
CA SER A 643 -14.86 -38.30 -17.18
C SER A 643 -14.51 -37.05 -16.36
N GLU A 644 -13.80 -36.07 -16.94
CA GLU A 644 -13.49 -34.81 -16.24
C GLU A 644 -14.78 -34.05 -15.89
N GLN A 645 -15.67 -33.86 -16.87
CA GLN A 645 -16.96 -33.20 -16.70
C GLN A 645 -17.87 -33.97 -15.74
N VAL A 646 -17.98 -35.29 -15.91
CA VAL A 646 -18.81 -36.17 -15.07
C VAL A 646 -18.39 -36.10 -13.61
N SER A 647 -17.09 -35.95 -13.33
CA SER A 647 -16.58 -35.76 -11.96
C SER A 647 -16.99 -34.44 -11.30
N GLY A 648 -17.50 -33.48 -12.09
CA GLY A 648 -18.03 -32.20 -11.64
C GLY A 648 -19.54 -32.18 -11.42
N LEU A 649 -20.26 -33.24 -11.77
CA LEU A 649 -21.71 -33.28 -11.58
C LEU A 649 -22.06 -33.22 -10.09
N SER A 650 -23.08 -32.43 -9.78
CA SER A 650 -23.73 -32.40 -8.48
C SER A 650 -24.78 -33.51 -8.37
N SER A 651 -25.20 -33.85 -7.15
CA SER A 651 -26.28 -34.83 -6.93
C SER A 651 -27.60 -34.37 -7.57
N ALA A 652 -27.87 -33.07 -7.60
CA ALA A 652 -29.07 -32.53 -8.25
C ALA A 652 -29.05 -32.70 -9.77
N GLN A 653 -27.88 -32.60 -10.42
CA GLN A 653 -27.73 -32.82 -11.86
C GLN A 653 -27.76 -34.31 -12.22
N VAL A 654 -27.11 -35.18 -11.42
CA VAL A 654 -27.19 -36.63 -11.62
C VAL A 654 -28.63 -37.13 -11.48
N ALA A 655 -29.42 -36.55 -10.58
CA ALA A 655 -30.83 -36.90 -10.39
C ALA A 655 -31.73 -36.57 -11.60
N THR A 656 -31.29 -35.71 -12.53
CA THR A 656 -32.05 -35.43 -13.75
C THR A 656 -31.71 -36.40 -14.89
N LEU A 657 -30.68 -37.24 -14.75
CA LEU A 657 -30.34 -38.26 -15.74
C LEU A 657 -31.34 -39.40 -15.68
N SER A 658 -31.87 -39.78 -16.84
CA SER A 658 -32.63 -41.00 -17.01
C SER A 658 -31.70 -42.23 -16.99
N SER A 659 -32.28 -43.41 -16.73
CA SER A 659 -31.54 -44.68 -16.82
C SER A 659 -30.96 -44.93 -18.22
N ALA A 660 -31.62 -44.42 -19.27
CA ALA A 660 -31.14 -44.52 -20.64
C ALA A 660 -29.90 -43.64 -20.87
N GLU A 661 -29.87 -42.43 -20.31
CA GLU A 661 -28.71 -41.53 -20.40
C GLU A 661 -27.52 -42.04 -19.57
N LEU A 662 -27.77 -42.57 -18.37
CA LEU A 662 -26.73 -43.22 -17.55
C LEU A 662 -26.15 -44.46 -18.23
N ALA A 663 -26.92 -45.13 -19.09
CA ALA A 663 -26.43 -46.26 -19.89
C ALA A 663 -25.56 -45.83 -21.09
N LEU A 664 -25.58 -44.55 -21.48
CA LEU A 664 -24.69 -44.00 -22.51
C LEU A 664 -23.29 -43.70 -21.98
N PHE A 665 -23.13 -43.57 -20.66
CA PHE A 665 -21.83 -43.39 -20.03
C PHE A 665 -21.01 -44.68 -20.09
N SER A 666 -19.74 -44.53 -20.45
CA SER A 666 -18.70 -45.55 -20.30
C SER A 666 -18.45 -45.88 -18.83
N THR A 667 -17.81 -47.01 -18.57
CA THR A 667 -17.44 -47.39 -17.20
C THR A 667 -16.52 -46.37 -16.53
N ASP A 668 -15.71 -45.63 -17.29
CA ASP A 668 -14.82 -44.61 -16.74
C ASP A 668 -15.58 -43.33 -16.35
N GLU A 669 -16.62 -42.97 -17.09
CA GLU A 669 -17.56 -41.90 -16.68
C GLU A 669 -18.37 -42.31 -15.45
N ILE A 670 -18.86 -43.54 -15.38
CA ILE A 670 -19.54 -44.05 -14.17
C ILE A 670 -18.61 -43.99 -12.95
N LYS A 671 -17.36 -44.42 -13.07
CA LYS A 671 -16.34 -44.28 -12.00
C LYS A 671 -16.06 -42.82 -11.64
N ALA A 672 -16.17 -41.91 -12.60
CA ALA A 672 -15.90 -40.50 -12.39
C ALA A 672 -16.99 -39.78 -11.59
N ILE A 673 -18.22 -40.31 -11.51
CA ILE A 673 -19.31 -39.72 -10.71
C ILE A 673 -18.82 -39.53 -9.26
N SER A 674 -18.72 -38.29 -8.80
CA SER A 674 -18.14 -38.04 -7.48
C SER A 674 -18.99 -38.64 -6.34
N ALA A 675 -18.36 -38.96 -5.21
CA ALA A 675 -19.07 -39.48 -4.03
C ALA A 675 -20.21 -38.56 -3.55
N ASN A 676 -20.06 -37.24 -3.73
CA ASN A 676 -21.08 -36.26 -3.39
C ASN A 676 -22.29 -36.31 -4.34
N ALA A 677 -22.09 -36.75 -5.58
CA ALA A 677 -23.13 -36.82 -6.60
C ALA A 677 -23.95 -38.11 -6.52
N VAL A 678 -23.41 -39.15 -5.86
CA VAL A 678 -24.03 -40.48 -5.74
C VAL A 678 -25.44 -40.42 -5.14
N ALA A 679 -25.75 -39.48 -4.25
CA ALA A 679 -27.09 -39.34 -3.69
C ALA A 679 -28.19 -39.08 -4.74
N GLY A 680 -27.83 -38.54 -5.92
CA GLY A 680 -28.74 -38.35 -7.04
C GLY A 680 -28.80 -39.51 -8.04
N LEU A 681 -27.98 -40.55 -7.85
CA LEU A 681 -27.87 -41.63 -8.82
C LEU A 681 -29.10 -42.54 -8.82
N THR A 682 -29.76 -42.64 -9.98
CA THR A 682 -30.83 -43.62 -10.21
C THR A 682 -30.22 -44.93 -10.68
N LEU A 683 -30.25 -45.96 -9.83
CA LEU A 683 -29.70 -47.29 -10.15
C LEU A 683 -30.70 -48.24 -10.82
N ALA A 684 -31.98 -47.87 -10.87
CA ALA A 684 -33.01 -48.68 -11.52
C ALA A 684 -32.75 -48.76 -13.03
N GLY A 685 -32.57 -49.97 -13.57
CA GLY A 685 -32.28 -50.19 -14.98
C GLY A 685 -30.84 -49.87 -15.39
N LEU A 686 -29.93 -49.60 -14.44
CA LEU A 686 -28.49 -49.54 -14.71
C LEU A 686 -28.00 -50.95 -15.10
N GLY A 687 -27.40 -51.09 -16.27
CA GLY A 687 -26.86 -52.38 -16.73
C GLY A 687 -25.82 -52.97 -15.78
N THR A 688 -25.62 -54.29 -15.84
CA THR A 688 -24.68 -55.01 -14.95
C THR A 688 -23.24 -54.52 -15.06
N GLU A 689 -22.79 -54.16 -16.25
CA GLU A 689 -21.45 -53.61 -16.50
C GLU A 689 -21.24 -52.24 -15.82
N ASN A 690 -22.20 -51.31 -15.97
CA ASN A 690 -22.12 -50.00 -15.32
C ASN A 690 -22.32 -50.09 -13.81
N ALA A 691 -23.16 -51.01 -13.32
CA ALA A 691 -23.27 -51.26 -11.88
C ALA A 691 -21.94 -51.80 -11.31
N ALA A 692 -21.26 -52.71 -12.00
CA ALA A 692 -19.95 -53.24 -11.61
C ALA A 692 -18.82 -52.19 -11.68
N ALA A 693 -19.00 -51.11 -12.45
CA ALA A 693 -18.06 -50.01 -12.52
C ALA A 693 -18.12 -49.06 -11.30
N LEU A 694 -19.12 -49.20 -10.43
CA LEU A 694 -19.23 -48.39 -9.21
C LEU A 694 -18.04 -48.65 -8.28
N THR A 695 -17.34 -47.58 -7.91
CA THR A 695 -16.18 -47.65 -7.01
C THR A 695 -16.60 -47.87 -5.55
N LYS A 696 -15.68 -48.39 -4.75
CA LYS A 696 -15.81 -48.52 -3.29
C LYS A 696 -16.33 -47.25 -2.60
N THR A 697 -15.81 -46.08 -2.98
CA THR A 697 -16.22 -44.80 -2.39
C THR A 697 -17.64 -44.42 -2.78
N GLN A 698 -18.05 -44.68 -4.02
CA GLN A 698 -19.43 -44.43 -4.45
C GLN A 698 -20.39 -45.38 -3.73
N ILE A 699 -20.05 -46.66 -3.62
CA ILE A 699 -20.87 -47.68 -2.95
C ILE A 699 -21.08 -47.34 -1.46
N ALA A 700 -20.06 -46.81 -0.78
CA ALA A 700 -20.19 -46.34 0.60
C ALA A 700 -21.21 -45.20 0.78
N GLY A 701 -21.43 -44.39 -0.27
CA GLY A 701 -22.40 -43.29 -0.31
C GLY A 701 -23.82 -43.70 -0.71
N LEU A 702 -24.06 -44.96 -1.11
CA LEU A 702 -25.38 -45.42 -1.53
C LEU A 702 -26.35 -45.53 -0.36
N SER A 703 -27.60 -45.14 -0.60
CA SER A 703 -28.73 -45.38 0.31
C SER A 703 -29.32 -46.79 0.15
N SER A 704 -30.11 -47.22 1.13
CA SER A 704 -30.85 -48.48 1.06
C SER A 704 -31.79 -48.54 -0.15
N THR A 705 -32.46 -47.43 -0.48
CA THR A 705 -33.33 -47.33 -1.67
C THR A 705 -32.55 -47.54 -2.95
N GLN A 706 -31.35 -46.95 -3.07
CA GLN A 706 -30.52 -47.11 -4.26
C GLN A 706 -29.98 -48.55 -4.39
N LEU A 707 -29.51 -49.15 -3.29
CA LEU A 707 -29.11 -50.56 -3.27
C LEU A 707 -30.26 -51.49 -3.64
N ASN A 708 -31.47 -51.22 -3.15
CA ASN A 708 -32.66 -51.99 -3.50
C ASN A 708 -33.14 -51.76 -4.94
N ALA A 709 -32.71 -50.69 -5.61
CA ALA A 709 -33.04 -50.45 -7.02
C ALA A 709 -32.17 -51.28 -7.99
N LEU A 710 -31.02 -51.78 -7.53
CA LEU A 710 -30.19 -52.69 -8.30
C LEU A 710 -30.85 -54.08 -8.44
N SER A 711 -30.46 -54.79 -9.49
CA SER A 711 -30.81 -56.20 -9.66
C SER A 711 -29.93 -57.09 -8.77
N SER A 712 -30.40 -58.29 -8.42
CA SER A 712 -29.60 -59.26 -7.67
C SER A 712 -28.33 -59.66 -8.42
N GLU A 713 -28.36 -59.68 -9.75
CA GLU A 713 -27.20 -59.94 -10.60
C GLU A 713 -26.17 -58.81 -10.50
N SER A 714 -26.61 -57.55 -10.50
CA SER A 714 -25.72 -56.39 -10.31
C SER A 714 -25.06 -56.41 -8.92
N LEU A 715 -25.79 -56.70 -7.84
CA LEU A 715 -25.20 -56.81 -6.49
C LEU A 715 -24.17 -57.95 -6.40
N ALA A 716 -24.41 -59.05 -7.10
CA ALA A 716 -23.51 -60.19 -7.11
C ALA A 716 -22.15 -59.87 -7.79
N THR A 717 -22.09 -58.85 -8.65
CA THR A 717 -20.83 -58.42 -9.29
C THR A 717 -19.88 -57.66 -8.36
N PHE A 718 -20.36 -57.15 -7.21
CA PHE A 718 -19.53 -56.40 -6.29
C PHE A 718 -18.48 -57.30 -5.63
N SER A 719 -17.24 -56.83 -5.60
CA SER A 719 -16.14 -57.46 -4.88
C SER A 719 -16.36 -57.44 -3.37
N THR A 720 -15.58 -58.25 -2.64
CA THR A 720 -15.62 -58.28 -1.17
C THR A 720 -15.41 -56.90 -0.56
N ASP A 721 -14.48 -56.11 -1.07
CA ASP A 721 -14.19 -54.77 -0.55
C ASP A 721 -15.31 -53.76 -0.82
N GLU A 722 -16.02 -53.91 -1.94
CA GLU A 722 -17.17 -53.09 -2.30
C GLU A 722 -18.39 -53.43 -1.45
N ILE A 723 -18.66 -54.72 -1.22
CA ILE A 723 -19.69 -55.13 -0.26
C ILE A 723 -19.36 -54.63 1.15
N LYS A 724 -18.10 -54.71 1.60
CA LYS A 724 -17.66 -54.15 2.90
C LYS A 724 -17.77 -52.63 2.98
N ALA A 725 -17.82 -51.92 1.84
CA ALA A 725 -17.99 -50.48 1.81
C ALA A 725 -19.44 -50.03 2.02
N ILE A 726 -20.44 -50.89 1.77
CA ILE A 726 -21.84 -50.58 2.02
C ILE A 726 -22.02 -50.18 3.49
N SER A 727 -22.52 -48.97 3.74
CA SER A 727 -22.70 -48.51 5.11
C SER A 727 -23.68 -49.41 5.88
N THR A 728 -23.45 -49.61 7.18
CA THR A 728 -24.36 -50.38 8.05
C THR A 728 -25.78 -49.83 8.05
N LYS A 729 -25.92 -48.50 7.90
CA LYS A 729 -27.23 -47.82 7.78
C LYS A 729 -27.95 -48.19 6.48
N ALA A 730 -27.25 -48.21 5.35
CA ALA A 730 -27.83 -48.60 4.07
C ALA A 730 -28.19 -50.09 4.05
N LEU A 731 -27.31 -50.94 4.64
CA LEU A 731 -27.55 -52.37 4.76
C LEU A 731 -28.74 -52.71 5.66
N ALA A 732 -28.95 -51.95 6.75
CA ALA A 732 -30.12 -52.13 7.62
C ALA A 732 -31.47 -51.87 6.92
N GLY A 733 -31.48 -51.25 5.73
CA GLY A 733 -32.68 -51.08 4.90
C GLY A 733 -32.68 -51.92 3.62
N ILE A 734 -31.74 -52.84 3.45
CA ILE A 734 -31.62 -53.64 2.23
C ILE A 734 -32.68 -54.75 2.19
N ASP A 735 -33.14 -55.07 0.99
CA ASP A 735 -33.85 -56.30 0.68
C ASP A 735 -32.83 -57.44 0.59
N VAL A 736 -32.70 -58.21 1.68
CA VAL A 736 -31.73 -59.30 1.78
C VAL A 736 -31.96 -60.43 0.78
N THR A 737 -33.15 -60.53 0.17
CA THR A 737 -33.44 -61.53 -0.85
C THR A 737 -32.66 -61.27 -2.15
N LYS A 738 -32.15 -60.05 -2.33
CA LYS A 738 -31.28 -59.66 -3.44
C LYS A 738 -29.81 -59.97 -3.23
N LEU A 739 -29.40 -60.27 -2.00
CA LEU A 739 -28.01 -60.62 -1.71
C LEU A 739 -27.71 -62.02 -2.27
N SER A 740 -26.59 -62.17 -2.96
CA SER A 740 -26.06 -63.52 -3.25
C SER A 740 -25.42 -64.10 -1.99
N THR A 741 -25.19 -65.42 -1.97
CA THR A 741 -24.38 -66.08 -0.93
C THR A 741 -22.98 -65.47 -0.83
N GLY A 742 -22.38 -65.10 -1.97
CA GLY A 742 -21.10 -64.39 -2.02
C GLY A 742 -21.15 -63.01 -1.37
N ASN A 743 -22.26 -62.26 -1.51
CA ASN A 743 -22.42 -60.98 -0.82
C ASN A 743 -22.55 -61.16 0.69
N VAL A 744 -23.29 -62.18 1.15
CA VAL A 744 -23.45 -62.46 2.59
C VAL A 744 -22.13 -62.91 3.22
N ALA A 745 -21.36 -63.75 2.53
CA ALA A 745 -20.01 -64.14 2.94
C ALA A 745 -19.01 -62.97 2.99
N ALA A 746 -19.23 -61.93 2.19
CA ALA A 746 -18.38 -60.76 2.13
C ALA A 746 -18.68 -59.71 3.22
N LEU A 747 -19.83 -59.78 3.91
CA LEU A 747 -20.20 -58.80 4.94
C LEU A 747 -19.13 -58.72 6.03
N SER A 748 -18.85 -57.53 6.55
CA SER A 748 -18.04 -57.38 7.77
C SER A 748 -18.85 -57.76 9.01
N LYS A 749 -18.14 -57.96 10.14
CA LYS A 749 -18.75 -58.14 11.46
C LYS A 749 -19.84 -57.09 11.78
N ALA A 750 -19.55 -55.81 11.55
CA ALA A 750 -20.47 -54.73 11.87
C ALA A 750 -21.69 -54.69 10.92
N GLN A 751 -21.50 -55.09 9.66
CA GLN A 751 -22.57 -55.18 8.67
C GLN A 751 -23.52 -56.33 8.96
N ALA A 752 -23.00 -57.52 9.29
CA ALA A 752 -23.83 -58.64 9.74
C ALA A 752 -24.66 -58.28 10.98
N ALA A 753 -24.06 -57.55 11.93
CA ALA A 753 -24.76 -57.03 13.12
C ALA A 753 -25.85 -55.98 12.81
N ALA A 754 -25.72 -55.25 11.71
CA ALA A 754 -26.63 -54.18 11.33
C ALA A 754 -27.93 -54.66 10.68
N LEU A 755 -27.96 -55.91 10.19
CA LEU A 755 -29.19 -56.53 9.72
C LEU A 755 -30.19 -56.64 10.88
N SER A 756 -31.41 -56.16 10.70
CA SER A 756 -32.46 -56.41 11.71
C SER A 756 -32.69 -57.91 11.87
N SER A 757 -33.25 -58.34 13.01
CA SER A 757 -33.62 -59.75 13.22
C SER A 757 -34.60 -60.26 12.15
N ALA A 758 -35.48 -59.40 11.63
CA ALA A 758 -36.38 -59.73 10.54
C ALA A 758 -35.63 -59.92 9.20
N GLN A 759 -34.68 -59.06 8.88
CA GLN A 759 -33.83 -59.21 7.70
C GLN A 759 -32.93 -60.44 7.81
N PHE A 760 -32.34 -60.69 8.97
CA PHE A 760 -31.50 -61.86 9.19
C PHE A 760 -32.31 -63.16 9.06
N ALA A 761 -33.53 -63.21 9.62
CA ALA A 761 -34.44 -64.34 9.47
C ALA A 761 -34.96 -64.54 8.03
N ALA A 762 -34.94 -63.49 7.20
CA ALA A 762 -35.33 -63.57 5.79
C ALA A 762 -34.18 -64.03 4.87
N LEU A 763 -32.98 -64.26 5.41
CA LEU A 763 -31.89 -64.89 4.67
C LEU A 763 -32.26 -66.34 4.32
N SER A 764 -31.89 -66.79 3.13
CA SER A 764 -32.01 -68.20 2.75
C SER A 764 -31.03 -69.07 3.54
N THR A 765 -31.31 -70.36 3.63
CA THR A 765 -30.44 -71.32 4.30
C THR A 765 -29.02 -71.33 3.71
N ASP A 766 -28.88 -71.14 2.39
CA ASP A 766 -27.58 -71.05 1.73
C ASP A 766 -26.83 -69.75 2.08
N GLN A 767 -27.55 -68.64 2.27
CA GLN A 767 -26.97 -67.39 2.75
C GLN A 767 -26.52 -67.50 4.21
N ILE A 768 -27.32 -68.13 5.08
CA ILE A 768 -26.96 -68.40 6.48
C ILE A 768 -25.72 -69.30 6.54
N LYS A 769 -25.65 -70.34 5.70
CA LYS A 769 -24.48 -71.22 5.57
C LYS A 769 -23.22 -70.48 5.08
N ALA A 770 -23.39 -69.38 4.34
CA ALA A 770 -22.28 -68.59 3.84
C ALA A 770 -21.67 -67.64 4.89
N LEU A 771 -22.25 -67.52 6.09
CA LEU A 771 -21.70 -66.73 7.19
C LEU A 771 -20.48 -67.42 7.80
N GLY A 772 -19.32 -66.77 7.76
CA GLY A 772 -18.12 -67.23 8.45
C GLY A 772 -18.03 -66.71 9.89
N SER A 773 -16.99 -67.15 10.60
CA SER A 773 -16.72 -66.77 12.00
C SER A 773 -16.66 -65.25 12.22
N GLU A 774 -16.19 -64.46 11.24
CA GLU A 774 -16.13 -63.00 11.35
C GLU A 774 -17.55 -62.42 11.51
N GLN A 775 -18.47 -62.79 10.61
CA GLN A 775 -19.86 -62.32 10.62
C GLN A 775 -20.61 -62.84 11.85
N VAL A 776 -20.46 -64.14 12.16
CA VAL A 776 -21.11 -64.78 13.32
C VAL A 776 -20.73 -64.09 14.64
N SER A 777 -19.47 -63.63 14.77
CA SER A 777 -19.03 -62.90 15.96
C SER A 777 -19.66 -61.52 16.16
N GLY A 778 -20.31 -60.98 15.12
CA GLY A 778 -21.05 -59.72 15.16
C GLY A 778 -22.53 -59.88 15.46
N LEU A 779 -23.08 -61.09 15.33
CA LEU A 779 -24.50 -61.32 15.49
C LEU A 779 -24.97 -60.99 16.91
N SER A 780 -26.14 -60.35 16.99
CA SER A 780 -26.84 -60.07 18.24
C SER A 780 -27.58 -61.31 18.73
N SER A 781 -27.93 -61.34 20.02
CA SER A 781 -28.78 -62.40 20.58
C SER A 781 -30.13 -62.51 19.87
N ALA A 782 -30.69 -61.40 19.40
CA ALA A 782 -31.93 -61.40 18.64
C ALA A 782 -31.80 -62.06 17.26
N GLN A 783 -30.66 -61.92 16.59
CA GLN A 783 -30.39 -62.58 15.30
C GLN A 783 -30.06 -64.07 15.48
N ILE A 784 -29.30 -64.43 16.53
CA ILE A 784 -29.05 -65.84 16.84
C ILE A 784 -30.36 -66.57 17.19
N ALA A 785 -31.28 -65.91 17.91
CA ALA A 785 -32.56 -66.49 18.29
C ALA A 785 -33.51 -66.77 17.11
N THR A 786 -33.28 -66.15 15.94
CA THR A 786 -34.07 -66.45 14.73
C THR A 786 -33.59 -67.68 13.99
N LEU A 787 -32.42 -68.22 14.32
CA LEU A 787 -31.91 -69.45 13.71
C LEU A 787 -32.69 -70.66 14.21
N SER A 788 -33.16 -71.48 13.27
CA SER A 788 -33.66 -72.81 13.59
C SER A 788 -32.52 -73.74 14.02
N SER A 789 -32.84 -74.84 14.72
CA SER A 789 -31.86 -75.87 15.08
C SER A 789 -31.15 -76.45 13.84
N SER A 790 -31.84 -76.54 12.70
CA SER A 790 -31.25 -76.98 11.43
C SER A 790 -30.24 -75.98 10.86
N GLU A 791 -30.48 -74.67 11.03
CA GLU A 791 -29.56 -73.63 10.55
C GLU A 791 -28.35 -73.49 11.48
N LEU A 792 -28.54 -73.57 12.80
CA LEU A 792 -27.43 -73.65 13.76
C LEU A 792 -26.53 -74.87 13.55
N ALA A 793 -27.10 -75.98 13.06
CA ALA A 793 -26.34 -77.18 12.72
C ALA A 793 -25.49 -77.02 11.44
N LEU A 794 -25.76 -75.99 10.61
CA LEU A 794 -24.92 -75.68 9.45
C LEU A 794 -23.64 -74.94 9.84
N PHE A 795 -23.57 -74.37 11.05
CA PHE A 795 -22.36 -73.75 11.56
C PHE A 795 -21.33 -74.79 11.97
N SER A 796 -20.10 -74.56 11.51
CA SER A 796 -18.89 -75.23 11.97
C SER A 796 -18.58 -74.90 13.43
N THR A 797 -17.69 -75.68 14.04
CA THR A 797 -17.24 -75.44 15.41
C THR A 797 -16.57 -74.06 15.59
N ASP A 798 -15.95 -73.52 14.54
CA ASP A 798 -15.33 -72.19 14.58
C ASP A 798 -16.36 -71.06 14.52
N GLU A 799 -17.48 -71.23 13.82
CA GLU A 799 -18.61 -70.31 13.86
C GLU A 799 -19.33 -70.38 15.21
N ILE A 800 -19.52 -71.57 15.78
CA ILE A 800 -20.09 -71.73 17.13
C ILE A 800 -19.22 -71.05 18.18
N LYS A 801 -17.88 -71.21 18.13
CA LYS A 801 -16.94 -70.47 19.00
C LYS A 801 -17.00 -68.96 18.80
N ALA A 802 -17.30 -68.52 17.58
CA ALA A 802 -17.34 -67.11 17.25
C ALA A 802 -18.57 -66.40 17.84
N ILE A 803 -19.66 -67.11 18.16
CA ILE A 803 -20.86 -66.52 18.78
C ILE A 803 -20.45 -65.73 20.03
N SER A 804 -20.65 -64.42 20.02
CA SER A 804 -20.18 -63.58 21.13
C SER A 804 -20.89 -63.92 22.44
N ALA A 805 -20.24 -63.68 23.58
CA ALA A 805 -20.83 -63.90 24.90
C ALA A 805 -22.19 -63.17 25.09
N ASN A 806 -22.35 -62.01 24.46
CA ASN A 806 -23.60 -61.23 24.49
C ASN A 806 -24.72 -61.87 23.65
N ALA A 807 -24.35 -62.62 22.60
CA ALA A 807 -25.29 -63.27 21.70
C ALA A 807 -25.77 -64.63 22.21
N VAL A 808 -25.01 -65.26 23.13
CA VAL A 808 -25.32 -66.56 23.72
C VAL A 808 -26.71 -66.62 24.34
N ALA A 809 -27.25 -65.51 24.86
CA ALA A 809 -28.62 -65.49 25.40
C ALA A 809 -29.70 -65.86 24.36
N GLY A 810 -29.43 -65.68 23.07
CA GLY A 810 -30.31 -66.09 21.97
C GLY A 810 -30.07 -67.50 21.46
N LEU A 811 -29.02 -68.19 21.93
CA LEU A 811 -28.63 -69.51 21.43
C LEU A 811 -29.61 -70.58 21.92
N THR A 812 -30.23 -71.27 20.96
CA THR A 812 -31.05 -72.45 21.22
C THR A 812 -30.14 -73.68 21.22
N LEU A 813 -29.94 -74.27 22.40
CA LEU A 813 -29.07 -75.45 22.57
C LEU A 813 -29.80 -76.78 22.31
N ALA A 814 -31.13 -76.74 22.21
CA ALA A 814 -31.94 -77.91 21.89
C ALA A 814 -31.62 -78.41 20.46
N GLY A 815 -31.06 -79.60 20.37
CA GLY A 815 -30.64 -80.20 19.09
C GLY A 815 -29.27 -79.74 18.59
N LEU A 816 -28.50 -78.99 19.39
CA LEU A 816 -27.10 -78.72 19.10
C LEU A 816 -26.30 -80.03 19.26
N GLY A 817 -25.69 -80.52 18.17
CA GLY A 817 -24.90 -81.75 18.19
C GLY A 817 -23.76 -81.71 19.22
N THR A 818 -23.28 -82.87 19.66
CA THR A 818 -22.26 -82.99 20.71
C THR A 818 -20.95 -82.27 20.35
N GLU A 819 -20.55 -82.30 19.09
CA GLU A 819 -19.36 -81.60 18.59
C GLU A 819 -19.49 -80.07 18.68
N ASN A 820 -20.64 -79.51 18.30
CA ASN A 820 -20.89 -78.07 18.39
C ASN A 820 -21.13 -77.62 19.84
N ALA A 821 -21.75 -78.45 20.68
CA ALA A 821 -21.86 -78.18 22.11
C ALA A 821 -20.49 -78.16 22.79
N ALA A 822 -19.58 -79.08 22.42
CA ALA A 822 -18.19 -79.10 22.90
C ALA A 822 -17.37 -77.90 22.40
N ALA A 823 -17.77 -77.27 21.30
CA ALA A 823 -17.12 -76.07 20.78
C ALA A 823 -17.48 -74.79 21.58
N LEU A 824 -18.45 -74.85 22.50
CA LEU A 824 -18.77 -73.71 23.36
C LEU A 824 -17.58 -73.35 24.24
N THR A 825 -17.13 -72.10 24.13
CA THR A 825 -16.02 -71.58 24.91
C THR A 825 -16.41 -71.35 26.37
N LYS A 826 -15.42 -71.32 27.26
CA LYS A 826 -15.56 -70.96 28.68
C LYS A 826 -16.39 -69.67 28.89
N THR A 827 -16.18 -68.64 28.08
CA THR A 827 -16.90 -67.36 28.19
C THR A 827 -18.36 -67.49 27.77
N GLN A 828 -18.65 -68.27 26.73
CA GLN A 828 -20.03 -68.53 26.33
C GLN A 828 -20.76 -69.36 27.40
N ILE A 829 -20.11 -70.38 27.95
CA ILE A 829 -20.65 -71.25 29.00
C ILE A 829 -20.99 -70.46 30.27
N ALA A 830 -20.14 -69.49 30.65
CA ALA A 830 -20.43 -68.59 31.78
C ALA A 830 -21.70 -67.74 31.56
N GLY A 831 -22.05 -67.44 30.32
CA GLY A 831 -23.25 -66.69 29.93
C GLY A 831 -24.52 -67.55 29.79
N LEU A 832 -24.43 -68.87 29.89
CA LEU A 832 -25.59 -69.75 29.75
C LEU A 832 -26.55 -69.64 30.92
N SER A 833 -27.84 -69.59 30.60
CA SER A 833 -28.91 -69.74 31.59
C SER A 833 -29.10 -71.21 32.02
N SER A 834 -29.78 -71.42 33.14
CA SER A 834 -30.16 -72.78 33.59
C SER A 834 -31.02 -73.50 32.55
N ALA A 835 -31.93 -72.79 31.87
CA ALA A 835 -32.75 -73.37 30.80
C ALA A 835 -31.90 -73.82 29.59
N GLN A 836 -30.90 -73.03 29.22
CA GLN A 836 -29.96 -73.36 28.15
C GLN A 836 -29.07 -74.56 28.52
N LEU A 837 -28.53 -74.62 29.74
CA LEU A 837 -27.78 -75.79 30.22
C LEU A 837 -28.68 -77.04 30.30
N ASN A 838 -29.93 -76.90 30.73
CA ASN A 838 -30.87 -78.01 30.77
C ASN A 838 -31.32 -78.47 29.37
N ALA A 839 -31.20 -77.64 28.34
CA ALA A 839 -31.50 -78.01 26.97
C ALA A 839 -30.40 -78.88 26.33
N LEU A 840 -29.20 -78.91 26.90
CA LEU A 840 -28.14 -79.83 26.50
C LEU A 840 -28.46 -81.27 26.96
N SER A 841 -27.94 -82.24 26.21
CA SER A 841 -27.92 -83.64 26.63
C SER A 841 -26.84 -83.85 27.71
N SER A 842 -26.98 -84.92 28.51
CA SER A 842 -25.96 -85.30 29.49
C SER A 842 -24.62 -85.62 28.82
N GLU A 843 -24.65 -86.13 27.59
CA GLU A 843 -23.45 -86.41 26.79
C GLU A 843 -22.73 -85.11 26.40
N SER A 844 -23.46 -84.07 25.99
CA SER A 844 -22.87 -82.76 25.70
C SER A 844 -22.30 -82.09 26.95
N LEU A 845 -22.98 -82.15 28.11
CA LEU A 845 -22.43 -81.62 29.38
C LEU A 845 -21.14 -82.34 29.80
N ALA A 846 -21.06 -83.64 29.54
CA ALA A 846 -19.89 -84.45 29.87
C ALA A 846 -18.65 -84.06 29.05
N THR A 847 -18.82 -83.45 27.87
CA THR A 847 -17.70 -82.98 27.05
C THR A 847 -17.01 -81.73 27.60
N PHE A 848 -17.64 -80.99 28.52
CA PHE A 848 -17.05 -79.78 29.09
C PHE A 848 -15.83 -80.12 29.95
N SER A 849 -14.75 -79.39 29.72
CA SER A 849 -13.54 -79.46 30.52
C SER A 849 -13.80 -78.98 31.96
N THR A 850 -12.85 -79.27 32.86
CA THR A 850 -12.91 -78.81 34.26
C THR A 850 -13.09 -77.30 34.37
N ASP A 851 -12.40 -76.54 33.52
CA ASP A 851 -12.47 -75.08 33.54
C ASP A 851 -13.80 -74.53 33.02
N GLU A 852 -14.42 -75.23 32.07
CA GLU A 852 -15.74 -74.89 31.52
C GLU A 852 -16.85 -75.21 32.51
N ILE A 853 -16.77 -76.36 33.19
CA ILE A 853 -17.68 -76.67 34.30
C ILE A 853 -17.55 -75.65 35.42
N LYS A 854 -16.33 -75.22 35.77
CA LYS A 854 -16.11 -74.14 36.75
C LYS A 854 -16.63 -72.78 36.30
N ALA A 855 -16.76 -72.56 34.98
CA ALA A 855 -17.31 -71.33 34.45
C ALA A 855 -18.83 -71.25 34.54
N ILE A 856 -19.53 -72.39 34.71
CA ILE A 856 -20.97 -72.40 34.96
C ILE A 856 -21.27 -71.58 36.21
N SER A 857 -22.00 -70.48 36.04
CA SER A 857 -22.33 -69.62 37.18
C SER A 857 -23.12 -70.38 38.24
N THR A 858 -22.90 -70.06 39.52
CA THR A 858 -23.64 -70.68 40.63
C THR A 858 -25.15 -70.49 40.50
N LYS A 859 -25.60 -69.40 39.87
CA LYS A 859 -27.01 -69.15 39.56
C LYS A 859 -27.57 -70.09 38.50
N ALA A 860 -26.81 -70.35 37.43
CA ALA A 860 -27.21 -71.30 36.40
C ALA A 860 -27.20 -72.74 36.93
N LEU A 861 -26.19 -73.07 37.76
CA LEU A 861 -26.07 -74.36 38.43
C LEU A 861 -27.21 -74.62 39.44
N ALA A 862 -27.66 -73.61 40.17
CA ALA A 862 -28.78 -73.74 41.10
C ALA A 862 -30.12 -74.10 40.43
N GLY A 863 -30.26 -73.85 39.13
CA GLY A 863 -31.40 -74.28 38.31
C GLY A 863 -31.10 -75.46 37.39
N LEU A 864 -29.91 -76.05 37.48
CA LEU A 864 -29.49 -77.18 36.67
C LEU A 864 -30.13 -78.48 37.20
N ASP A 865 -30.59 -79.32 36.27
CA ASP A 865 -30.84 -80.73 36.53
C ASP A 865 -29.51 -81.46 36.72
N VAL A 866 -29.11 -81.60 37.98
CA VAL A 866 -27.84 -82.23 38.38
C VAL A 866 -27.75 -83.71 38.02
N THR A 867 -28.85 -84.36 37.65
CA THR A 867 -28.83 -85.75 37.14
C THR A 867 -28.14 -85.84 35.78
N LYS A 868 -28.01 -84.71 35.06
CA LYS A 868 -27.29 -84.62 33.80
C LYS A 868 -25.78 -84.45 33.96
N LEU A 869 -25.30 -84.14 35.17
CA LEU A 869 -23.86 -84.03 35.43
C LEU A 869 -23.22 -85.41 35.38
N SER A 870 -22.12 -85.58 34.66
CA SER A 870 -21.28 -86.77 34.83
C SER A 870 -20.53 -86.71 36.16
N THR A 871 -19.98 -87.84 36.60
CA THR A 871 -19.06 -87.89 37.76
C THR A 871 -17.86 -86.96 37.57
N GLY A 872 -17.35 -86.84 36.34
CA GLY A 872 -16.29 -85.89 35.97
C GLY A 872 -16.72 -84.43 36.12
N ASN A 873 -17.97 -84.10 35.79
CA ASN A 873 -18.49 -82.75 36.00
C ASN A 873 -18.64 -82.43 37.50
N VAL A 874 -19.12 -83.38 38.30
CA VAL A 874 -19.26 -83.20 39.76
C VAL A 874 -17.90 -83.04 40.45
N ALA A 875 -16.90 -83.83 40.05
CA ALA A 875 -15.52 -83.68 40.52
C ALA A 875 -14.90 -82.33 40.12
N ALA A 876 -15.32 -81.76 38.99
CA ALA A 876 -14.83 -80.48 38.50
C ALA A 876 -15.46 -79.27 39.21
N LEU A 877 -16.58 -79.44 39.94
CA LEU A 877 -17.24 -78.33 40.64
C LEU A 877 -16.27 -77.64 41.59
N SER A 878 -16.25 -76.30 41.56
CA SER A 878 -15.56 -75.53 42.58
C SER A 878 -16.26 -75.63 43.93
N LYS A 879 -15.55 -75.26 45.00
CA LYS A 879 -16.14 -75.13 46.35
C LYS A 879 -17.44 -74.32 46.35
N ALA A 880 -17.44 -73.16 45.70
CA ALA A 880 -18.61 -72.28 45.66
C ALA A 880 -19.79 -72.91 44.90
N GLN A 881 -19.51 -73.68 43.84
CA GLN A 881 -20.53 -74.39 43.07
C GLN A 881 -21.12 -75.56 43.86
N ALA A 882 -20.30 -76.34 44.56
CA ALA A 882 -20.77 -77.39 45.46
C ALA A 882 -21.62 -76.83 46.61
N THR A 883 -21.25 -75.68 47.17
CA THR A 883 -22.07 -74.97 48.18
C THR A 883 -23.38 -74.44 47.60
N ALA A 884 -23.38 -73.99 46.34
CA ALA A 884 -24.56 -73.43 45.70
C ALA A 884 -25.62 -74.49 45.34
N LEU A 885 -25.27 -75.78 45.33
CA LEU A 885 -26.23 -76.86 45.20
C LEU A 885 -27.21 -76.82 46.37
N SER A 886 -28.51 -76.74 46.08
CA SER A 886 -29.52 -76.93 47.12
C SER A 886 -29.39 -78.32 47.75
N SER A 887 -29.89 -78.51 48.98
CA SER A 887 -29.91 -79.84 49.60
C SER A 887 -30.67 -80.87 48.76
N ALA A 888 -31.71 -80.46 48.03
CA ALA A 888 -32.43 -81.32 47.10
C ALA A 888 -31.59 -81.70 45.87
N GLN A 889 -30.85 -80.76 45.28
CA GLN A 889 -29.92 -81.07 44.19
C GLN A 889 -28.77 -81.95 44.66
N PHE A 890 -28.19 -81.65 45.83
CA PHE A 890 -27.11 -82.46 46.39
C PHE A 890 -27.58 -83.89 46.69
N ALA A 891 -28.79 -84.07 47.24
CA ALA A 891 -29.39 -85.38 47.47
C ALA A 891 -29.78 -86.12 46.17
N ALA A 892 -30.00 -85.39 45.07
CA ALA A 892 -30.26 -85.98 43.76
C ALA A 892 -28.98 -86.44 43.02
N LEU A 893 -27.80 -86.16 43.59
CA LEU A 893 -26.56 -86.75 43.10
C LEU A 893 -26.58 -88.26 43.35
N SER A 894 -26.20 -89.03 42.33
CA SER A 894 -25.93 -90.46 42.48
C SER A 894 -24.77 -90.70 43.44
N THR A 895 -24.72 -91.90 44.00
CA THR A 895 -23.64 -92.33 44.89
C THR A 895 -22.25 -92.19 44.25
N ASP A 896 -22.12 -92.44 42.94
CA ASP A 896 -20.86 -92.25 42.20
C ASP A 896 -20.48 -90.77 42.04
N GLN A 897 -21.46 -89.88 41.90
CA GLN A 897 -21.23 -88.44 41.89
C GLN A 897 -20.84 -87.91 43.27
N ILE A 898 -21.47 -88.40 44.35
CA ILE A 898 -21.11 -88.06 45.73
C ILE A 898 -19.69 -88.54 46.03
N LYS A 899 -19.32 -89.75 45.59
CA LYS A 899 -17.95 -90.29 45.70
C LYS A 899 -16.93 -89.45 44.93
N ALA A 900 -17.34 -88.77 43.87
CA ALA A 900 -16.45 -87.94 43.07
C ALA A 900 -16.15 -86.57 43.73
N LEU A 901 -16.79 -86.23 44.86
CA LEU A 901 -16.50 -85.01 45.61
C LEU A 901 -15.16 -85.13 46.33
N GLY A 902 -14.21 -84.26 45.99
CA GLY A 902 -12.96 -84.14 46.72
C GLY A 902 -13.07 -83.28 47.97
N SER A 903 -11.99 -83.23 48.73
CA SER A 903 -11.90 -82.46 49.98
C SER A 903 -12.20 -80.95 49.81
N GLU A 904 -11.90 -80.37 48.63
CA GLU A 904 -12.22 -78.98 48.34
C GLU A 904 -13.74 -78.75 48.31
N GLN A 905 -14.49 -79.60 47.60
CA GLN A 905 -15.95 -79.53 47.53
C GLN A 905 -16.58 -79.87 48.89
N VAL A 906 -16.09 -80.94 49.55
CA VAL A 906 -16.59 -81.37 50.87
C VAL A 906 -16.43 -80.26 51.92
N SER A 907 -15.35 -79.49 51.88
CA SER A 907 -15.13 -78.34 52.78
C SER A 907 -16.12 -77.18 52.58
N GLY A 908 -16.84 -77.16 51.45
CA GLY A 908 -17.90 -76.20 51.14
C GLY A 908 -19.30 -76.70 51.48
N LEU A 909 -19.46 -77.95 51.89
CA LEU A 909 -20.77 -78.51 52.19
C LEU A 909 -21.36 -77.91 53.47
N SER A 910 -22.63 -77.57 53.38
CA SER A 910 -23.44 -77.12 54.51
C SER A 910 -23.85 -78.30 55.40
N SER A 911 -24.23 -78.02 56.65
CA SER A 911 -24.79 -79.02 57.56
C SER A 911 -26.03 -79.72 56.97
N ALA A 912 -26.83 -79.01 56.17
CA ALA A 912 -27.99 -79.58 55.49
C ALA A 912 -27.60 -80.56 54.38
N GLN A 913 -26.52 -80.30 53.63
CA GLN A 913 -26.01 -81.22 52.61
C GLN A 913 -25.30 -82.44 53.25
N ILE A 914 -24.55 -82.24 54.34
CA ILE A 914 -23.96 -83.37 55.07
C ILE A 914 -25.04 -84.26 55.68
N ALA A 915 -26.13 -83.68 56.20
CA ALA A 915 -27.23 -84.44 56.79
C ALA A 915 -28.02 -85.28 55.77
N THR A 916 -27.93 -84.97 54.47
CA THR A 916 -28.54 -85.81 53.41
C THR A 916 -27.71 -87.03 53.06
N LEU A 917 -26.45 -87.11 53.52
CA LEU A 917 -25.61 -88.28 53.27
C LEU A 917 -26.08 -89.45 54.14
N SER A 918 -26.29 -90.59 53.49
CA SER A 918 -26.45 -91.86 54.19
C SER A 918 -25.13 -92.31 54.81
N SER A 919 -25.21 -93.23 55.77
CA SER A 919 -24.02 -93.85 56.38
C SER A 919 -23.12 -94.55 55.34
N ALA A 920 -23.71 -95.08 54.26
CA ALA A 920 -22.97 -95.71 53.17
C ALA A 920 -22.21 -94.67 52.34
N GLU A 921 -22.81 -93.51 52.08
CA GLU A 921 -22.17 -92.42 51.33
C GLU A 921 -21.08 -91.72 52.16
N LEU A 922 -21.30 -91.53 53.46
CA LEU A 922 -20.26 -91.04 54.37
C LEU A 922 -19.07 -92.00 54.47
N ALA A 923 -19.29 -93.30 54.33
CA ALA A 923 -18.20 -94.29 54.32
C ALA A 923 -17.38 -94.26 53.02
N LEU A 924 -17.90 -93.65 51.95
CA LEU A 924 -17.14 -93.45 50.71
C LEU A 924 -16.14 -92.30 50.83
N PHE A 925 -16.29 -91.43 51.83
CA PHE A 925 -15.32 -90.39 52.12
C PHE A 925 -14.06 -90.98 52.76
N SER A 926 -12.93 -90.61 52.18
CA SER A 926 -11.60 -90.79 52.75
C SER A 926 -11.44 -89.96 54.03
N THR A 927 -10.39 -90.26 54.79
CA THR A 927 -10.05 -89.49 55.99
C THR A 927 -9.83 -88.01 55.71
N ASP A 928 -9.40 -87.63 54.50
CA ASP A 928 -9.17 -86.24 54.14
C ASP A 928 -10.48 -85.49 53.86
N GLU A 929 -11.47 -86.15 53.27
CA GLU A 929 -12.82 -85.60 53.12
C GLU A 929 -13.54 -85.50 54.48
N ILE A 930 -13.39 -86.50 55.35
CA ILE A 930 -13.91 -86.44 56.72
C ILE A 930 -13.27 -85.28 57.51
N LYS A 931 -11.96 -85.07 57.40
CA LYS A 931 -11.27 -83.89 57.98
C LYS A 931 -11.74 -82.58 57.36
N ALA A 932 -12.08 -82.59 56.07
CA ALA A 932 -12.55 -81.42 55.37
C ALA A 932 -13.97 -80.99 55.79
N ILE A 933 -14.77 -81.87 56.41
CA ILE A 933 -16.07 -81.50 56.97
C ILE A 933 -15.88 -80.35 57.96
N SER A 934 -16.40 -79.19 57.62
CA SER A 934 -16.19 -78.00 58.43
C SER A 934 -16.79 -78.15 59.84
N ALA A 935 -16.24 -77.42 60.80
CA ALA A 935 -16.72 -77.42 62.18
C ALA A 935 -18.20 -76.99 62.31
N THR A 936 -18.72 -76.20 61.35
CA THR A 936 -20.14 -75.82 61.30
C THR A 936 -21.02 -76.90 60.66
N ALA A 937 -20.46 -77.70 59.74
CA ALA A 937 -21.16 -78.81 59.11
C ALA A 937 -21.20 -80.08 59.98
N ILE A 938 -20.30 -80.20 60.97
CA ILE A 938 -20.22 -81.37 61.87
C ILE A 938 -21.52 -81.63 62.65
N ALA A 939 -22.35 -80.61 62.87
CA ALA A 939 -23.65 -80.77 63.50
C ALA A 939 -24.63 -81.61 62.66
N GLY A 940 -24.45 -81.64 61.34
CA GLY A 940 -25.22 -82.51 60.43
C GLY A 940 -24.66 -83.91 60.29
N LEU A 941 -23.49 -84.21 60.88
CA LEU A 941 -22.83 -85.50 60.76
C LEU A 941 -23.46 -86.54 61.70
N THR A 942 -23.91 -87.64 61.12
CA THR A 942 -24.35 -88.83 61.85
C THR A 942 -23.13 -89.75 62.08
N LEU A 943 -22.73 -89.92 63.33
CA LEU A 943 -21.55 -90.73 63.68
C LEU A 943 -21.85 -92.23 63.84
N ALA A 944 -23.13 -92.62 63.78
CA ALA A 944 -23.54 -94.01 63.88
C ALA A 944 -23.01 -94.81 62.68
N GLY A 945 -22.13 -95.77 62.94
CA GLY A 945 -21.49 -96.58 61.90
C GLY A 945 -20.26 -95.94 61.25
N LEU A 946 -19.75 -94.82 61.79
CA LEU A 946 -18.46 -94.28 61.37
C LEU A 946 -17.34 -95.25 61.81
N GLY A 947 -16.57 -95.77 60.85
CA GLY A 947 -15.46 -96.67 61.13
C GLY A 947 -14.40 -96.04 62.04
N THR A 948 -13.63 -96.85 62.77
CA THR A 948 -12.64 -96.39 63.74
C THR A 948 -11.58 -95.46 63.13
N GLU A 949 -11.17 -95.71 61.89
CA GLU A 949 -10.21 -94.86 61.17
C GLU A 949 -10.78 -93.48 60.82
N ASN A 950 -12.03 -93.41 60.34
CA ASN A 950 -12.70 -92.14 60.05
C ASN A 950 -13.10 -91.37 61.32
N ALA A 951 -13.45 -92.09 62.40
CA ALA A 951 -13.67 -91.48 63.71
C ALA A 951 -12.36 -90.91 64.28
N ALA A 952 -11.22 -91.60 64.12
CA ALA A 952 -9.90 -91.11 64.50
C ALA A 952 -9.42 -89.94 63.62
N ALA A 953 -9.94 -89.83 62.40
CA ALA A 953 -9.67 -88.69 61.52
C ALA A 953 -10.41 -87.41 61.95
N LEU A 954 -11.37 -87.49 62.88
CA LEU A 954 -12.02 -86.30 63.43
C LEU A 954 -10.97 -85.42 64.12
N THR A 955 -10.89 -84.18 63.67
CA THR A 955 -9.98 -83.20 64.24
C THR A 955 -10.44 -82.74 65.62
N LYS A 956 -9.51 -82.24 66.43
CA LYS A 956 -9.79 -81.62 67.74
C LYS A 956 -10.95 -80.60 67.71
N THR A 957 -11.04 -79.79 66.65
CA THR A 957 -12.11 -78.80 66.47
C THR A 957 -13.46 -79.45 66.19
N GLN A 958 -13.49 -80.49 65.36
CA GLN A 958 -14.71 -81.27 65.11
C GLN A 958 -15.17 -81.99 66.38
N ILE A 959 -14.23 -82.60 67.14
CA ILE A 959 -14.50 -83.30 68.41
C ILE A 959 -15.06 -82.35 69.47
N ALA A 960 -14.52 -81.13 69.58
CA ALA A 960 -15.05 -80.10 70.48
C ALA A 960 -16.50 -79.69 70.14
N GLY A 961 -16.88 -79.81 68.87
CA GLY A 961 -18.22 -79.53 68.37
C GLY A 961 -19.22 -80.69 68.53
N LEU A 962 -18.78 -81.86 69.02
CA LEU A 962 -19.67 -83.01 69.16
C LEU A 962 -20.61 -82.87 70.35
N SER A 963 -21.87 -83.23 70.12
CA SER A 963 -22.87 -83.40 71.18
C SER A 963 -22.66 -84.70 71.95
N SER A 964 -23.26 -84.80 73.15
CA SER A 964 -23.26 -86.05 73.93
C SER A 964 -23.91 -87.21 73.16
N THR A 965 -24.93 -86.94 72.34
CA THR A 965 -25.55 -87.95 71.45
C THR A 965 -24.57 -88.43 70.38
N GLN A 966 -23.84 -87.51 69.76
CA GLN A 966 -22.81 -87.84 68.77
C GLN A 966 -21.65 -88.61 69.40
N LEU A 967 -21.16 -88.22 70.58
CA LEU A 967 -20.13 -88.97 71.31
C LEU A 967 -20.62 -90.35 71.75
N ASN A 968 -21.85 -90.48 72.25
CA ASN A 968 -22.42 -91.77 72.63
C ASN A 968 -22.72 -92.67 71.43
N ALA A 969 -22.85 -92.10 70.22
CA ALA A 969 -22.97 -92.87 68.99
C ALA A 969 -21.65 -93.50 68.55
N LEU A 970 -20.50 -93.02 69.08
CA LEU A 970 -19.21 -93.67 68.88
C LEU A 970 -19.14 -94.99 69.65
N SER A 971 -18.40 -95.95 69.09
CA SER A 971 -18.02 -97.15 69.81
C SER A 971 -16.97 -96.81 70.87
N SER A 972 -16.84 -97.64 71.91
CA SER A 972 -15.80 -97.48 72.93
C SER A 972 -14.40 -97.51 72.31
N ASP A 973 -14.20 -98.34 71.28
CA ASP A 973 -12.92 -98.42 70.54
C ASP A 973 -12.61 -97.11 69.82
N SER A 974 -13.62 -96.49 69.20
CA SER A 974 -13.46 -95.19 68.53
C SER A 974 -13.13 -94.08 69.53
N LEU A 975 -13.80 -94.03 70.70
CA LEU A 975 -13.48 -93.08 71.77
C LEU A 975 -12.08 -93.31 72.37
N ALA A 976 -11.63 -94.56 72.42
CA ALA A 976 -10.29 -94.91 72.89
C ALA A 976 -9.18 -94.46 71.94
N THR A 977 -9.46 -94.28 70.64
CA THR A 977 -8.47 -93.76 69.68
C THR A 977 -8.16 -92.27 69.87
N PHE A 978 -9.00 -91.53 70.61
CA PHE A 978 -8.76 -90.10 70.83
C PHE A 978 -7.54 -89.88 71.70
N SER A 979 -6.67 -88.99 71.24
CA SER A 979 -5.51 -88.53 72.00
C SER A 979 -5.94 -87.79 73.27
N THR A 980 -4.99 -87.63 74.20
CA THR A 980 -5.23 -86.90 75.45
C THR A 980 -5.79 -85.49 75.20
N ASP A 981 -5.32 -84.80 74.17
CA ASP A 981 -5.76 -83.45 73.83
C ASP A 981 -7.16 -83.41 73.23
N GLU A 982 -7.56 -84.46 72.53
CA GLU A 982 -8.90 -84.62 71.95
C GLU A 982 -9.90 -85.01 73.03
N ILE A 983 -9.53 -85.89 73.95
CA ILE A 983 -10.33 -86.18 75.15
C ILE A 983 -10.50 -84.93 76.01
N LYS A 984 -9.46 -84.10 76.18
CA LYS A 984 -9.56 -82.80 76.86
C LYS A 984 -10.40 -81.78 76.10
N ALA A 985 -10.53 -81.92 74.79
CA ALA A 985 -11.39 -81.07 73.97
C ALA A 985 -12.88 -81.43 74.11
N ILE A 986 -13.21 -82.62 74.61
CA ILE A 986 -14.59 -82.97 74.93
C ILE A 986 -15.10 -82.02 76.01
N SER A 987 -16.11 -81.22 75.66
CA SER A 987 -16.67 -80.26 76.61
C SER A 987 -17.22 -80.96 77.85
N THR A 988 -17.10 -80.33 79.02
CA THR A 988 -17.63 -80.89 80.28
C THR A 988 -19.13 -81.17 80.21
N LYS A 989 -19.88 -80.42 79.40
CA LYS A 989 -21.31 -80.68 79.14
C LYS A 989 -21.55 -81.96 78.33
N ALA A 990 -20.76 -82.18 77.29
CA ALA A 990 -20.86 -83.39 76.48
C ALA A 990 -20.39 -84.62 77.28
N LEU A 991 -19.33 -84.45 78.08
CA LEU A 991 -18.82 -85.50 78.98
C LEU A 991 -19.78 -85.83 80.12
N ALA A 992 -20.47 -84.85 80.71
CA ALA A 992 -21.48 -85.09 81.75
C ALA A 992 -22.67 -85.92 81.26
N GLY A 993 -22.90 -86.00 79.94
CA GLY A 993 -23.92 -86.85 79.31
C GLY A 993 -23.36 -88.15 78.72
N ILE A 994 -22.08 -88.46 78.93
CA ILE A 994 -21.47 -89.65 78.35
C ILE A 994 -21.86 -90.90 79.14
N ASP A 995 -22.01 -92.01 78.44
CA ASP A 995 -22.02 -93.32 79.09
C ASP A 995 -20.59 -93.63 79.58
N ALA A 996 -20.37 -93.50 80.89
CA ALA A 996 -19.04 -93.64 81.49
C ALA A 996 -18.44 -95.05 81.29
N SER A 997 -19.26 -96.07 81.01
CA SER A 997 -18.78 -97.42 80.67
C SER A 997 -18.02 -97.48 79.33
N LYS A 998 -18.20 -96.47 78.47
CA LYS A 998 -17.48 -96.33 77.20
C LYS A 998 -16.12 -95.66 77.33
N LEU A 999 -15.83 -95.02 78.46
CA LEU A 999 -14.51 -94.44 78.68
C LEU A 999 -13.52 -95.57 78.93
N SER A 1000 -12.43 -95.62 78.18
CA SER A 1000 -11.32 -96.51 78.55
C SER A 1000 -10.59 -95.97 79.78
N THR A 1001 -9.78 -96.81 80.43
CA THR A 1001 -8.85 -96.37 81.50
C THR A 1001 -7.95 -95.23 81.02
N GLY A 1002 -7.49 -95.26 79.76
CA GLY A 1002 -6.73 -94.19 79.13
C GLY A 1002 -7.53 -92.90 78.95
N ASN A 1003 -8.82 -92.98 78.63
CA ASN A 1003 -9.68 -91.80 78.55
C ASN A 1003 -9.91 -91.18 79.94
N VAL A 1004 -10.12 -91.99 80.98
CA VAL A 1004 -10.29 -91.52 82.36
C VAL A 1004 -9.01 -90.86 82.89
N ALA A 1005 -7.83 -91.46 82.65
CA ALA A 1005 -6.53 -90.87 82.99
C ALA A 1005 -6.27 -89.54 82.27
N ALA A 1006 -6.77 -89.41 81.04
CA ALA A 1006 -6.63 -88.20 80.24
C ALA A 1006 -7.56 -87.05 80.65
N LEU A 1007 -8.60 -87.30 81.47
CA LEU A 1007 -9.54 -86.27 81.87
C LEU A 1007 -8.81 -85.12 82.58
N SER A 1008 -9.16 -83.89 82.23
CA SER A 1008 -8.75 -82.76 83.05
C SER A 1008 -9.45 -82.80 84.42
N LYS A 1009 -8.90 -82.05 85.38
CA LYS A 1009 -9.52 -81.87 86.70
C LYS A 1009 -11.00 -81.47 86.63
N ALA A 1010 -11.35 -80.54 85.74
CA ALA A 1010 -12.73 -80.09 85.56
C ALA A 1010 -13.62 -81.17 84.92
N GLN A 1011 -13.07 -81.98 84.01
CA GLN A 1011 -13.80 -83.08 83.38
C GLN A 1011 -14.03 -84.24 84.34
N ALA A 1012 -13.04 -84.62 85.16
CA ALA A 1012 -13.20 -85.62 86.21
C ALA A 1012 -14.23 -85.17 87.27
N ALA A 1013 -14.22 -83.89 87.65
CA ALA A 1013 -15.22 -83.30 88.54
C ALA A 1013 -16.63 -83.20 87.90
N ALA A 1014 -16.71 -83.11 86.57
CA ALA A 1014 -17.98 -83.02 85.85
C ALA A 1014 -18.69 -84.38 85.69
N LEU A 1015 -18.01 -85.50 85.96
CA LEU A 1015 -18.67 -86.79 86.06
C LEU A 1015 -19.65 -86.76 87.24
N SER A 1016 -20.93 -87.08 86.98
CA SER A 1016 -21.89 -87.22 88.07
C SER A 1016 -21.45 -88.31 89.05
N SER A 1017 -21.95 -88.30 90.29
CA SER A 1017 -21.65 -89.37 91.25
C SER A 1017 -22.05 -90.75 90.72
N THR A 1018 -23.10 -90.86 89.91
CA THR A 1018 -23.49 -92.11 89.25
C THR A 1018 -22.49 -92.55 88.18
N GLN A 1019 -22.04 -91.61 87.33
CA GLN A 1019 -21.02 -91.90 86.32
C GLN A 1019 -19.67 -92.25 86.95
N PHE A 1020 -19.31 -91.55 88.02
CA PHE A 1020 -18.10 -91.80 88.78
C PHE A 1020 -18.15 -93.15 89.50
N ALA A 1021 -19.28 -93.52 90.09
CA ALA A 1021 -19.50 -94.84 90.68
C ALA A 1021 -19.56 -95.98 89.64
N ALA A 1022 -19.92 -95.65 88.40
CA ALA A 1022 -19.90 -96.61 87.29
C ALA A 1022 -18.49 -96.81 86.70
N LEU A 1023 -17.49 -96.05 87.16
CA LEU A 1023 -16.11 -96.31 86.80
C LEU A 1023 -15.68 -97.64 87.42
N SER A 1024 -15.05 -98.47 86.60
CA SER A 1024 -14.38 -99.68 87.06
C SER A 1024 -13.24 -99.33 88.01
N THR A 1025 -12.85 -100.32 88.82
CA THR A 1025 -11.78 -100.17 89.79
C THR A 1025 -10.46 -99.73 89.14
N ASP A 1026 -10.16 -100.19 87.91
CA ASP A 1026 -8.98 -99.78 87.14
C ASP A 1026 -9.07 -98.32 86.67
N GLN A 1027 -10.27 -97.84 86.32
CA GLN A 1027 -10.49 -96.45 85.97
C GLN A 1027 -10.37 -95.53 87.18
N ILE A 1028 -10.86 -95.97 88.35
CA ILE A 1028 -10.68 -95.23 89.61
C ILE A 1028 -9.20 -95.20 90.01
N ALA A 1029 -8.46 -96.30 89.85
CA ALA A 1029 -7.03 -96.37 90.11
C ALA A 1029 -6.19 -95.51 89.16
N ALA A 1030 -6.70 -95.24 87.96
CA ALA A 1030 -6.04 -94.39 86.97
C ALA A 1030 -6.18 -92.88 87.27
N LEU A 1031 -6.94 -92.51 88.30
CA LEU A 1031 -7.07 -91.12 88.72
C LEU A 1031 -5.77 -90.64 89.36
N ASN A 1032 -5.26 -89.51 88.90
CA ASN A 1032 -4.10 -88.87 89.51
C ASN A 1032 -4.52 -87.83 90.57
N SER A 1033 -3.55 -87.39 91.36
CA SER A 1033 -3.77 -86.44 92.46
C SER A 1033 -4.48 -85.14 92.03
N ASP A 1034 -4.27 -84.68 90.80
CA ASP A 1034 -4.86 -83.43 90.29
C ASP A 1034 -6.36 -83.62 90.00
N GLN A 1035 -6.73 -84.76 89.42
CA GLN A 1035 -8.12 -85.17 89.24
C GLN A 1035 -8.79 -85.45 90.59
N VAL A 1036 -8.11 -86.19 91.49
CA VAL A 1036 -8.62 -86.52 92.84
C VAL A 1036 -8.90 -85.26 93.66
N SER A 1037 -8.06 -84.22 93.55
CA SER A 1037 -8.28 -82.93 94.22
C SER A 1037 -9.51 -82.16 93.71
N GLY A 1038 -9.99 -82.50 92.50
CA GLY A 1038 -11.20 -81.95 91.92
C GLY A 1038 -12.47 -82.70 92.28
N LEU A 1039 -12.37 -83.88 92.91
CA LEU A 1039 -13.52 -84.70 93.23
C LEU A 1039 -14.39 -84.05 94.31
N SER A 1040 -15.69 -84.16 94.10
CA SER A 1040 -16.71 -83.71 95.05
C SER A 1040 -16.86 -84.70 96.21
N SER A 1041 -17.44 -84.22 97.32
CA SER A 1041 -17.79 -85.09 98.46
C SER A 1041 -18.73 -86.22 98.06
N ALA A 1042 -19.61 -86.01 97.08
CA ALA A 1042 -20.51 -87.03 96.57
C ALA A 1042 -19.78 -88.13 95.78
N GLN A 1043 -18.74 -87.77 95.01
CA GLN A 1043 -17.89 -88.74 94.31
C GLN A 1043 -16.94 -89.47 95.27
N ILE A 1044 -16.38 -88.78 96.27
CA ILE A 1044 -15.54 -89.42 97.29
C ILE A 1044 -16.36 -90.37 98.17
N ALA A 1045 -17.63 -90.07 98.44
CA ALA A 1045 -18.52 -90.92 99.23
C ALA A 1045 -18.87 -92.26 98.56
N THR A 1046 -18.72 -92.38 97.24
CA THR A 1046 -18.97 -93.64 96.54
C THR A 1046 -17.81 -94.62 96.64
N LEU A 1047 -16.63 -94.16 97.09
CA LEU A 1047 -15.46 -95.01 97.24
C LEU A 1047 -15.67 -95.99 98.40
N ASN A 1048 -15.51 -97.28 98.09
CA ASN A 1048 -15.40 -98.30 99.12
C ASN A 1048 -13.96 -98.41 99.66
N SER A 1049 -13.74 -99.25 100.67
CA SER A 1049 -12.42 -99.42 101.29
C SER A 1049 -11.34 -99.90 100.33
N THR A 1050 -11.69 -100.71 99.34
CA THR A 1050 -10.75 -101.20 98.32
C THR A 1050 -10.38 -100.06 97.38
N GLU A 1051 -11.38 -99.35 96.86
CA GLU A 1051 -11.16 -98.24 95.92
C GLU A 1051 -10.42 -97.08 96.55
N LEU A 1052 -10.77 -96.69 97.77
CA LEU A 1052 -10.02 -95.67 98.52
C LEU A 1052 -8.61 -96.16 98.85
N GLY A 1053 -8.44 -97.46 99.13
CA GLY A 1053 -7.14 -98.07 99.40
C GLY A 1053 -6.19 -98.07 98.20
N LEU A 1054 -6.71 -97.92 96.98
CA LEU A 1054 -5.88 -97.80 95.76
C LEU A 1054 -5.24 -96.44 95.62
N PHE A 1055 -5.73 -95.41 96.31
CA PHE A 1055 -5.16 -94.08 96.24
C PHE A 1055 -3.80 -94.07 96.92
N SER A 1056 -2.80 -93.54 96.22
CA SER A 1056 -1.50 -93.25 96.81
C SER A 1056 -1.63 -92.27 97.98
N THR A 1057 -0.59 -92.16 98.80
CA THR A 1057 -0.56 -91.17 99.89
C THR A 1057 -0.73 -89.74 99.39
N ASP A 1058 -0.27 -89.44 98.17
CA ASP A 1058 -0.44 -88.12 97.55
C ASP A 1058 -1.87 -87.88 97.09
N GLU A 1059 -2.56 -88.90 96.57
CA GLU A 1059 -3.99 -88.81 96.25
C GLU A 1059 -4.86 -88.70 97.50
N ILE A 1060 -4.59 -89.49 98.54
CA ILE A 1060 -5.29 -89.37 99.84
C ILE A 1060 -5.09 -87.97 100.42
N LYS A 1061 -3.88 -87.41 100.35
CA LYS A 1061 -3.59 -86.03 100.77
C LYS A 1061 -4.26 -85.00 99.85
N ALA A 1062 -4.42 -85.32 98.57
CA ALA A 1062 -5.07 -84.46 97.59
C ALA A 1062 -6.59 -84.41 97.74
N ILE A 1063 -7.23 -85.37 98.45
CA ILE A 1063 -8.66 -85.29 98.75
C ILE A 1063 -8.93 -83.98 99.48
N SER A 1064 -9.68 -83.08 98.84
CA SER A 1064 -9.87 -81.74 99.40
C SER A 1064 -10.59 -81.79 100.75
N ALA A 1065 -10.37 -80.79 101.59
CA ALA A 1065 -11.07 -80.68 102.88
C ALA A 1065 -12.61 -80.64 102.73
N ASN A 1066 -13.13 -80.21 101.58
CA ASN A 1066 -14.57 -80.23 101.33
C ASN A 1066 -15.06 -81.64 100.95
N ALA A 1067 -14.21 -82.45 100.32
CA ALA A 1067 -14.57 -83.78 99.84
C ALA A 1067 -14.33 -84.87 100.89
N ILE A 1068 -13.33 -84.69 101.76
CA ILE A 1068 -12.92 -85.68 102.78
C ILE A 1068 -14.07 -86.03 103.75
N ALA A 1069 -14.97 -85.09 104.03
CA ALA A 1069 -16.14 -85.33 104.88
C ALA A 1069 -17.10 -86.37 104.29
N GLY A 1070 -17.03 -86.63 102.98
CA GLY A 1070 -17.80 -87.66 102.30
C GLY A 1070 -17.29 -89.09 102.56
N LEU A 1071 -16.09 -89.27 103.12
CA LEU A 1071 -15.54 -90.59 103.38
C LEU A 1071 -16.37 -91.34 104.43
N SER A 1072 -16.83 -92.54 104.10
CA SER A 1072 -17.47 -93.39 105.10
C SER A 1072 -16.43 -93.91 106.09
N THR A 1073 -16.84 -94.15 107.33
CA THR A 1073 -15.97 -94.79 108.34
C THR A 1073 -15.50 -96.18 107.89
N ALA A 1074 -16.29 -96.86 107.06
CA ALA A 1074 -15.92 -98.13 106.43
C ALA A 1074 -14.81 -97.98 105.39
N ALA A 1075 -14.88 -96.95 104.55
CA ALA A 1075 -13.82 -96.66 103.59
C ALA A 1075 -12.51 -96.26 104.32
N ILE A 1076 -12.62 -95.42 105.35
CA ILE A 1076 -11.48 -94.97 106.19
C ILE A 1076 -10.81 -96.14 106.91
N ALA A 1077 -11.59 -97.12 107.38
CA ALA A 1077 -11.04 -98.31 108.05
C ALA A 1077 -10.13 -99.15 107.14
N GLY A 1078 -10.24 -98.99 105.81
CA GLY A 1078 -9.39 -99.65 104.82
C GLY A 1078 -8.06 -98.94 104.53
N LEU A 1079 -7.81 -97.76 105.13
CA LEU A 1079 -6.56 -97.04 104.92
C LEU A 1079 -5.40 -97.74 105.62
N SER A 1080 -4.26 -97.86 104.91
CA SER A 1080 -3.00 -98.23 105.55
C SER A 1080 -2.55 -97.15 106.54
N SER A 1081 -1.67 -97.48 107.49
CA SER A 1081 -1.10 -96.52 108.43
C SER A 1081 -0.40 -95.35 107.72
N SER A 1082 0.25 -95.59 106.59
CA SER A 1082 0.83 -94.57 105.71
C SER A 1082 -0.22 -93.66 105.05
N GLN A 1083 -1.33 -94.21 104.56
CA GLN A 1083 -2.41 -93.42 103.98
C GLN A 1083 -3.19 -92.63 105.05
N ALA A 1084 -3.50 -93.26 106.19
CA ALA A 1084 -4.13 -92.61 107.33
C ALA A 1084 -3.25 -91.49 107.90
N GLY A 1085 -1.92 -91.69 107.95
CA GLY A 1085 -0.93 -90.68 108.35
C GLY A 1085 -0.71 -89.57 107.33
N ALA A 1086 -1.08 -89.79 106.06
CA ALA A 1086 -1.02 -88.76 105.02
C ALA A 1086 -2.15 -87.74 105.12
N LEU A 1087 -3.18 -88.02 105.94
CA LEU A 1087 -4.25 -87.07 106.22
C LEU A 1087 -3.69 -85.83 106.93
N SER A 1088 -3.86 -84.69 106.28
CA SER A 1088 -3.45 -83.40 106.82
C SER A 1088 -4.30 -83.00 108.02
N ALA A 1089 -3.73 -82.12 108.87
CA ALA A 1089 -4.45 -81.53 109.99
C ALA A 1089 -5.76 -80.85 109.56
N GLN A 1090 -5.79 -80.24 108.36
CA GLN A 1090 -6.98 -79.62 107.81
C GLN A 1090 -8.05 -80.64 107.44
N GLN A 1091 -7.68 -81.77 106.82
CA GLN A 1091 -8.62 -82.85 106.51
C GLN A 1091 -9.19 -83.48 107.80
N LEU A 1092 -8.34 -83.73 108.80
CA LEU A 1092 -8.77 -84.30 110.09
C LEU A 1092 -9.72 -83.36 110.86
N LYS A 1093 -9.54 -82.04 110.76
CA LYS A 1093 -10.38 -81.05 111.47
C LYS A 1093 -11.83 -81.00 111.00
N VAL A 1094 -12.09 -81.41 109.77
CA VAL A 1094 -13.44 -81.41 109.17
C VAL A 1094 -14.10 -82.79 109.20
N MET A 1095 -13.40 -83.81 109.69
CA MET A 1095 -13.96 -85.13 109.93
C MET A 1095 -14.80 -85.11 111.22
N ASN A 1096 -15.92 -85.82 111.20
CA ASN A 1096 -16.70 -86.03 112.41
C ASN A 1096 -16.00 -87.01 113.36
N ASP A 1097 -16.44 -87.04 114.62
CA ASP A 1097 -15.79 -87.86 115.65
C ASP A 1097 -15.66 -89.33 115.25
N ALA A 1098 -16.66 -89.91 114.58
CA ALA A 1098 -16.62 -91.29 114.12
C ALA A 1098 -15.61 -91.52 112.99
N GLN A 1099 -15.46 -90.55 112.09
CA GLN A 1099 -14.45 -90.55 111.03
C GLN A 1099 -13.06 -90.37 111.61
N VAL A 1100 -12.86 -89.44 112.54
CA VAL A 1100 -11.58 -89.24 113.23
C VAL A 1100 -11.22 -90.49 114.04
N GLU A 1101 -12.18 -91.12 114.71
CA GLU A 1101 -11.95 -92.37 115.44
C GLU A 1101 -11.65 -93.54 114.51
N ALA A 1102 -12.29 -93.60 113.33
CA ALA A 1102 -11.94 -94.56 112.28
C ALA A 1102 -10.52 -94.33 111.74
N VAL A 1103 -10.08 -93.07 111.57
CA VAL A 1103 -8.68 -92.75 111.22
C VAL A 1103 -7.75 -93.16 112.34
N ILE A 1104 -8.06 -92.85 113.60
CA ILE A 1104 -7.26 -93.24 114.76
C ILE A 1104 -7.15 -94.76 114.83
N LYS A 1105 -8.23 -95.49 114.52
CA LYS A 1105 -8.21 -96.96 114.41
C LYS A 1105 -7.31 -97.41 113.28
N ALA A 1106 -7.49 -96.90 112.06
CA ALA A 1106 -6.66 -97.25 110.92
C ALA A 1106 -5.16 -96.94 111.16
N TYR A 1107 -4.87 -95.84 111.87
CA TYR A 1107 -3.52 -95.43 112.24
C TYR A 1107 -2.91 -96.29 113.35
N LYS A 1108 -3.71 -96.81 114.28
CA LYS A 1108 -3.27 -97.68 115.40
C LYS A 1108 -3.32 -99.17 115.10
N ALA A 1109 -4.03 -99.59 114.06
CA ALA A 1109 -4.34 -101.01 113.79
C ALA A 1109 -3.20 -101.79 113.11
N VAL A 1110 -1.99 -101.25 113.06
CA VAL A 1110 -0.77 -101.98 112.66
C VAL A 1110 0.40 -101.53 113.53
#